data_AF-A0A2A5QRS6-F1
#
_entry.id   AF-A0A2A5QRS6-F1
#
_cell.length_a   1.000
_cell.length_b   1.000
_cell.length_c   1.000
_cell.angle_alpha   90.00
_cell.angle_beta   90.00
_cell.angle_gamma   90.00
#
_symmetry.space_group_name_H-M   'P 1'
#
loop_
_entity.id
_entity.type
_entity.pdbx_description
1 polymer ?
#
loop_
_entity_poly.entity_id
_entity_poly.type
_entity_poly.pdbx_seq_one_letter_code
_entity_poly.pdbx_strand_id
1 'polypeptide(L)'
;MPNYEDYLEHFFEKAETSIREGKGQELTDNLSHLAELIQKLIDKETVLEGQFRADYRFCKRRYIRLYNNILDNGADEDLRETVINSISAEANYARQANDRDAFDQLLNALTSCYVSSYPKPGFDDAIEQFFERYNTLQYGIAQNFQDADNVEQLAKSREIIETLLEYYREIWRYSVEYECKDSIKRLHNNLTDVRAFERFRYSHTGVPSDGNAQDILAVKQKLANTFRKCIQIQKFAAYSWAYKLYAEDVYSDKNFIQTLYRDYAEKNFSSIKSLSETYFEIGSVLDQDPYWENWETSRQLQNAVGPIMTSMGTNTWVPKFYLAFSLYLFDENTQDRFSNSTPEEVPIPAGRQYRRDLNSLHDKVQEFKDDYLLDFLLDSHVDLDKRVEILSKTFDQAHSHAEKQAIMRVRNHQIEPEYLDSWEEQINDQFDSSSLLRQGLKEAGLLREKPFPPNIDGIRVSAIYPPKRMFVPEEGVSKPITTTFRGVFDRYNEYVLRRLTLEEHNVDSIDELLNEIEDQVRKRDASVILLQTGEHRRRLLDDDRFAHDGDISHSHHSFLDIPILTEPTDTYTALLLLENESRGVEFVDGDGQALDVKAAPGEETAVLDMSNEPLESIPYKQAPHDYVELDIRLRGFIQSKELDGVLFHLDPEAHD
;
A
#
# COMPACT_ATOMS: atom_id res chain seq x y z
N MET A 1 -11.70 -42.02 27.88
CA MET A 1 -10.70 -42.66 27.00
C MET A 1 -9.35 -42.44 27.66
N PRO A 2 -8.43 -43.42 27.71
CA PRO A 2 -7.08 -43.14 28.20
C PRO A 2 -6.46 -42.05 27.32
N ASN A 3 -5.76 -41.10 27.92
CA ASN A 3 -5.25 -39.94 27.22
C ASN A 3 -4.13 -40.42 26.30
N TYR A 4 -4.28 -40.26 24.98
CA TYR A 4 -3.24 -40.68 24.03
C TYR A 4 -1.89 -40.01 24.32
N GLU A 5 -1.94 -38.82 24.90
CA GLU A 5 -0.81 -38.08 25.42
C GLU A 5 -0.02 -38.88 26.48
N ASP A 6 -0.68 -39.61 27.38
CA ASP A 6 0.00 -40.42 28.41
C ASP A 6 0.83 -41.55 27.77
N TYR A 7 0.32 -42.12 26.67
CA TYR A 7 1.05 -43.14 25.91
C TYR A 7 2.21 -42.54 25.14
N LEU A 8 1.99 -41.42 24.46
CA LEU A 8 3.06 -40.70 23.76
C LEU A 8 4.15 -40.26 24.75
N GLU A 9 3.77 -39.71 25.90
CA GLU A 9 4.68 -39.30 26.96
C GLU A 9 5.55 -40.47 27.43
N HIS A 10 4.93 -41.62 27.72
CA HIS A 10 5.65 -42.83 28.13
C HIS A 10 6.71 -43.26 27.12
N PHE A 11 6.41 -43.25 25.82
CA PHE A 11 7.39 -43.62 24.81
C PHE A 11 8.46 -42.55 24.59
N PHE A 12 8.12 -41.26 24.67
CA PHE A 12 9.12 -40.18 24.65
C PHE A 12 10.07 -40.25 25.85
N GLU A 13 9.56 -40.52 27.06
CA GLU A 13 10.39 -40.68 28.26
C GLU A 13 11.33 -41.90 28.17
N LYS A 14 10.85 -43.00 27.60
CA LYS A 14 11.69 -44.17 27.31
C LYS A 14 12.76 -43.84 26.30
N ALA A 15 12.43 -43.14 25.23
CA ALA A 15 13.38 -42.72 24.21
C ALA A 15 14.46 -41.77 24.80
N GLU A 16 14.06 -40.82 25.65
CA GLU A 16 15.01 -39.97 26.41
C GLU A 16 15.92 -40.80 27.32
N THR A 17 15.42 -41.89 27.90
CA THR A 17 16.21 -42.81 28.73
C THR A 17 17.18 -43.62 27.89
N SER A 18 16.76 -44.15 26.74
CA SER A 18 17.63 -44.86 25.80
C SER A 18 18.77 -43.98 25.28
N ILE A 19 18.54 -42.68 25.05
CA ILE A 19 19.61 -41.72 24.68
C ILE A 19 20.63 -41.57 25.81
N ARG A 20 20.16 -41.35 27.05
CA ARG A 20 21.05 -41.22 28.22
C ARG A 20 21.88 -42.46 28.49
N GLU A 21 21.33 -43.64 28.19
CA GLU A 21 21.99 -44.93 28.37
C GLU A 21 22.82 -45.37 27.15
N GLY A 22 22.85 -44.60 26.06
CA GLY A 22 23.58 -44.92 24.84
C GLY A 22 23.04 -46.13 24.06
N LYS A 23 21.74 -46.43 24.20
CA LYS A 23 21.09 -47.61 23.63
C LYS A 23 20.35 -47.30 22.33
N GLY A 24 21.10 -47.18 21.23
CA GLY A 24 20.55 -46.83 19.91
C GLY A 24 19.43 -47.74 19.41
N GLN A 25 19.54 -49.07 19.59
CA GLN A 25 18.48 -49.99 19.15
C GLN A 25 17.16 -49.79 19.93
N GLU A 26 17.23 -49.59 21.26
CA GLU A 26 16.04 -49.33 22.07
C GLU A 26 15.41 -47.96 21.70
N LEU A 27 16.23 -46.97 21.32
CA LEU A 27 15.73 -45.70 20.79
C LEU A 27 14.93 -45.91 19.50
N THR A 28 15.47 -46.65 18.54
CA THR A 28 14.80 -46.97 17.27
C THR A 28 13.48 -47.71 17.50
N ASP A 29 13.46 -48.67 18.41
CA ASP A 29 12.24 -49.40 18.76
C ASP A 29 11.20 -48.45 19.39
N ASN A 30 11.59 -47.61 20.35
CA ASN A 30 10.68 -46.64 20.98
C ASN A 30 10.12 -45.62 19.99
N LEU A 31 10.95 -45.11 19.07
CA LEU A 31 10.52 -44.19 18.01
C LEU A 31 9.56 -44.85 17.00
N SER A 32 9.76 -46.13 16.70
CA SER A 32 8.83 -46.89 15.86
C SER A 32 7.44 -47.01 16.49
N HIS A 33 7.37 -47.23 17.81
CA HIS A 33 6.09 -47.24 18.54
C HIS A 33 5.45 -45.85 18.61
N LEU A 34 6.25 -44.78 18.72
CA LEU A 34 5.75 -43.40 18.63
C LEU A 34 5.12 -43.14 17.26
N ALA A 35 5.79 -43.52 16.18
CA ALA A 35 5.27 -43.37 14.82
C ALA A 35 3.92 -44.07 14.64
N GLU A 36 3.77 -45.31 15.12
CA GLU A 36 2.48 -46.02 15.08
C GLU A 36 1.36 -45.31 15.86
N LEU A 37 1.69 -44.71 17.01
CA LEU A 37 0.72 -43.98 17.83
C LEU A 37 0.31 -42.66 17.17
N ILE A 38 1.26 -41.93 16.59
CA ILE A 38 1.02 -40.67 15.89
C ILE A 38 0.21 -40.91 14.62
N GLN A 39 0.48 -41.98 13.87
CA GLN A 39 -0.34 -42.39 12.72
C GLN A 39 -1.79 -42.67 13.13
N LYS A 40 -2.01 -43.43 14.22
CA LYS A 40 -3.35 -43.70 14.75
C LYS A 40 -4.07 -42.43 15.22
N LEU A 41 -3.34 -41.41 15.67
CA LEU A 41 -3.91 -40.11 16.03
C LEU A 41 -4.39 -39.36 14.79
N ILE A 42 -3.52 -39.26 13.78
CA ILE A 42 -3.84 -38.66 12.47
C ILE A 42 -5.07 -39.33 11.84
N ASP A 43 -5.12 -40.67 11.84
CA ASP A 43 -6.26 -41.42 11.30
C ASP A 43 -7.57 -41.13 12.06
N LYS A 44 -7.50 -40.92 13.37
CA LYS A 44 -8.69 -40.62 14.18
C LYS A 44 -9.18 -39.21 13.95
N GLU A 45 -8.27 -38.25 13.82
CA GLU A 45 -8.61 -36.84 13.62
C GLU A 45 -9.23 -36.61 12.24
N THR A 46 -8.69 -37.27 11.21
CA THR A 46 -9.24 -37.24 9.84
C THR A 46 -10.61 -37.91 9.70
N VAL A 47 -10.95 -38.89 10.55
CA VAL A 47 -12.27 -39.58 10.53
C VAL A 47 -13.33 -38.86 11.38
N LEU A 48 -12.93 -38.13 12.42
CA LEU A 48 -13.80 -37.45 13.39
C LEU A 48 -13.50 -35.95 13.47
N GLU A 49 -13.39 -35.28 12.31
CA GLU A 49 -13.04 -33.85 12.20
C GLU A 49 -13.81 -33.00 13.23
N GLY A 50 -13.07 -32.37 14.15
CA GLY A 50 -13.59 -31.44 15.15
C GLY A 50 -14.14 -32.05 16.45
N GLN A 51 -14.21 -33.38 16.61
CA GLN A 51 -14.66 -34.05 17.84
C GLN A 51 -13.51 -34.58 18.72
N PHE A 52 -12.37 -34.86 18.10
CA PHE A 52 -11.12 -35.22 18.76
C PHE A 52 -10.08 -34.18 18.31
N ARG A 53 -9.28 -33.64 19.25
CA ARG A 53 -8.18 -32.72 18.94
C ARG A 53 -6.90 -33.30 19.52
N ALA A 54 -5.99 -33.77 18.68
CA ALA A 54 -4.66 -34.14 19.14
C ALA A 54 -3.84 -32.87 19.41
N ASP A 55 -3.06 -32.85 20.49
CA ASP A 55 -2.07 -31.78 20.73
C ASP A 55 -0.78 -32.10 19.94
N TYR A 56 -0.76 -31.88 18.63
CA TYR A 56 0.47 -32.08 17.84
C TYR A 56 1.62 -31.16 18.29
N ARG A 57 1.33 -30.06 19.01
CA ARG A 57 2.37 -29.22 19.63
C ARG A 57 3.07 -29.95 20.77
N PHE A 58 2.42 -30.88 21.45
CA PHE A 58 3.06 -31.78 22.40
C PHE A 58 4.14 -32.62 21.70
N CYS A 59 3.79 -33.30 20.60
CA CYS A 59 4.74 -34.11 19.82
C CYS A 59 5.93 -33.27 19.35
N LYS A 60 5.68 -32.09 18.77
CA LYS A 60 6.73 -31.14 18.37
C LYS A 60 7.69 -30.83 19.52
N ARG A 61 7.16 -30.38 20.67
CA ARG A 61 7.98 -30.01 21.84
C ARG A 61 8.83 -31.18 22.33
N ARG A 62 8.27 -32.40 22.35
CA ARG A 62 8.98 -33.60 22.80
C ARG A 62 10.06 -34.04 21.82
N TYR A 63 9.81 -33.97 20.52
CA TYR A 63 10.84 -34.24 19.51
C TYR A 63 12.01 -33.27 19.60
N ILE A 64 11.75 -31.97 19.71
CA ILE A 64 12.79 -30.95 19.87
C ILE A 64 13.61 -31.21 21.15
N ARG A 65 12.94 -31.52 22.27
CA ARG A 65 13.60 -31.85 23.53
C ARG A 65 14.48 -33.08 23.40
N LEU A 66 13.98 -34.13 22.76
CA LEU A 66 14.69 -35.37 22.54
C LEU A 66 15.94 -35.15 21.68
N TYR A 67 15.83 -34.35 20.62
CA TYR A 67 16.97 -33.97 19.78
C TYR A 67 18.00 -33.12 20.56
N ASN A 68 17.55 -32.12 21.32
CA ASN A 68 18.44 -31.30 22.16
C ASN A 68 19.17 -32.15 23.21
N ASN A 69 18.51 -33.16 23.80
CA ASN A 69 19.16 -34.09 24.72
C ASN A 69 20.28 -34.90 24.03
N ILE A 70 20.11 -35.31 22.78
CA ILE A 70 21.17 -35.99 22.01
C ILE A 70 22.37 -35.04 21.84
N LEU A 71 22.10 -33.80 21.46
CA LEU A 71 23.12 -32.79 21.25
C LEU A 71 23.88 -32.42 22.54
N ASP A 72 23.18 -32.31 23.68
CA ASP A 72 23.78 -31.91 24.96
C ASP A 72 24.59 -33.02 25.61
N ASN A 73 24.25 -34.28 25.34
CA ASN A 73 25.00 -35.45 25.83
C ASN A 73 26.21 -35.80 24.93
N GLY A 74 26.49 -35.01 23.88
CA GLY A 74 27.57 -35.28 22.93
C GLY A 74 27.40 -36.62 22.21
N ALA A 75 26.15 -37.07 22.06
CA ALA A 75 25.83 -38.42 21.61
C ALA A 75 25.97 -38.58 20.09
N ASP A 76 26.12 -39.85 19.70
CA ASP A 76 26.51 -40.33 18.36
C ASP A 76 25.60 -39.82 17.22
N GLU A 77 26.19 -39.66 16.05
CA GLU A 77 25.56 -39.17 14.82
C GLU A 77 24.32 -40.00 14.45
N ASP A 78 24.43 -41.33 14.55
CA ASP A 78 23.36 -42.32 14.31
C ASP A 78 22.08 -42.00 15.09
N LEU A 79 22.19 -41.47 16.31
CA LEU A 79 21.03 -41.15 17.14
C LEU A 79 20.29 -39.92 16.60
N ARG A 80 21.02 -38.92 16.08
CA ARG A 80 20.44 -37.72 15.47
C ARG A 80 19.66 -38.10 14.22
N GLU A 81 20.22 -38.97 13.40
CA GLU A 81 19.56 -39.49 12.20
C GLU A 81 18.28 -40.23 12.54
N THR A 82 18.30 -41.07 13.59
CA THR A 82 17.13 -41.86 14.00
C THR A 82 15.94 -40.96 14.33
N VAL A 83 16.17 -39.83 15.00
CA VAL A 83 15.12 -38.85 15.34
C VAL A 83 14.62 -38.11 14.09
N ILE A 84 15.53 -37.64 13.25
CA ILE A 84 15.19 -36.97 11.97
C ILE A 84 14.35 -37.90 11.09
N ASN A 85 14.72 -39.18 11.02
CA ASN A 85 14.00 -40.21 10.28
C ASN A 85 12.58 -40.41 10.83
N SER A 86 12.42 -40.46 12.16
CA SER A 86 11.11 -40.59 12.82
C SER A 86 10.18 -39.42 12.48
N ILE A 87 10.65 -38.19 12.68
CA ILE A 87 9.87 -36.97 12.39
C ILE A 87 9.49 -36.93 10.91
N SER A 88 10.43 -37.25 10.01
CA SER A 88 10.20 -37.22 8.56
C SER A 88 9.21 -38.29 8.10
N ALA A 89 9.22 -39.48 8.71
CA ALA A 89 8.27 -40.55 8.41
C ALA A 89 6.84 -40.15 8.81
N GLU A 90 6.68 -39.54 9.98
CA GLU A 90 5.40 -39.03 10.47
C GLU A 90 4.91 -37.85 9.64
N ALA A 91 5.78 -36.91 9.26
CA ALA A 91 5.42 -35.80 8.38
C ALA A 91 4.95 -36.30 7.01
N ASN A 92 5.62 -37.33 6.46
CA ASN A 92 5.17 -37.97 5.22
C ASN A 92 3.79 -38.60 5.36
N TYR A 93 3.49 -39.21 6.50
CA TYR A 93 2.19 -39.78 6.78
C TYR A 93 1.11 -38.70 6.92
N ALA A 94 1.35 -37.67 7.72
CA ALA A 94 0.44 -36.54 7.90
C ALA A 94 0.07 -35.90 6.55
N ARG A 95 1.06 -35.72 5.67
CA ARG A 95 0.86 -35.26 4.29
C ARG A 95 -0.05 -36.19 3.48
N GLN A 96 0.15 -37.52 3.56
CA GLN A 96 -0.67 -38.50 2.84
C GLN A 96 -2.11 -38.55 3.37
N ALA A 97 -2.28 -38.43 4.68
CA ALA A 97 -3.57 -38.37 5.35
C ALA A 97 -4.27 -37.00 5.20
N ASN A 98 -3.56 -36.01 4.64
CA ASN A 98 -4.03 -34.63 4.48
C ASN A 98 -4.37 -33.95 5.83
N ASP A 99 -3.64 -34.29 6.89
CA ASP A 99 -3.72 -33.62 8.19
C ASP A 99 -2.70 -32.48 8.23
N ARG A 100 -3.21 -31.26 8.04
CA ARG A 100 -2.39 -30.05 7.92
C ARG A 100 -1.74 -29.65 9.24
N ASP A 101 -2.44 -29.77 10.38
CA ASP A 101 -1.88 -29.35 11.66
C ASP A 101 -0.75 -30.30 12.08
N ALA A 102 -0.96 -31.61 11.93
CA ALA A 102 0.09 -32.59 12.16
C ALA A 102 1.31 -32.33 11.25
N PHE A 103 1.07 -32.10 9.95
CA PHE A 103 2.13 -31.82 8.98
C PHE A 103 2.93 -30.55 9.33
N ASP A 104 2.23 -29.47 9.69
CA ASP A 104 2.83 -28.22 10.13
C ASP A 104 3.71 -28.40 11.37
N GLN A 105 3.17 -28.99 12.44
CA GLN A 105 3.92 -29.16 13.69
C GLN A 105 5.15 -30.08 13.52
N LEU A 106 5.06 -31.12 12.69
CA LEU A 106 6.17 -32.04 12.42
C LEU A 106 7.26 -31.41 11.55
N LEU A 107 6.90 -30.65 10.50
CA LEU A 107 7.89 -29.87 9.74
C LEU A 107 8.56 -28.80 10.60
N ASN A 108 7.82 -28.20 11.54
CA ASN A 108 8.38 -27.27 12.51
C ASN A 108 9.39 -27.94 13.43
N ALA A 109 9.06 -29.14 13.93
CA ALA A 109 9.98 -29.93 14.75
C ALA A 109 11.26 -30.25 13.96
N LEU A 110 11.12 -30.69 12.71
CA LEU A 110 12.23 -31.00 11.81
C LEU A 110 13.13 -29.77 11.59
N THR A 111 12.54 -28.63 11.25
CA THR A 111 13.26 -27.36 11.06
C THR A 111 13.94 -26.90 12.35
N SER A 112 13.26 -27.01 13.50
CA SER A 112 13.83 -26.67 14.80
C SER A 112 15.03 -27.54 15.16
N CYS A 113 14.99 -28.84 14.81
CA CYS A 113 16.14 -29.73 14.99
C CYS A 113 17.33 -29.22 14.17
N TYR A 114 17.12 -28.87 12.89
CA TYR A 114 18.17 -28.27 12.05
C TYR A 114 18.79 -27.01 12.66
N VAL A 115 17.97 -26.08 13.17
CA VAL A 115 18.47 -24.85 13.83
C VAL A 115 19.30 -25.18 15.06
N SER A 116 18.88 -26.16 15.88
CA SER A 116 19.60 -26.58 17.08
C SER A 116 20.93 -27.30 16.78
N SER A 117 21.08 -27.91 15.59
CA SER A 117 22.27 -28.70 15.25
C SER A 117 23.51 -27.84 15.01
N TYR A 118 23.37 -26.57 14.59
CA TYR A 118 24.50 -25.68 14.35
C TYR A 118 24.88 -24.87 15.61
N PRO A 119 26.17 -24.63 15.90
CA PRO A 119 27.40 -25.14 15.27
C PRO A 119 27.94 -26.41 15.95
N LYS A 120 27.08 -27.31 16.44
CA LYS A 120 27.53 -28.46 17.25
C LYS A 120 28.28 -29.49 16.38
N PRO A 121 29.32 -30.19 16.90
CA PRO A 121 30.06 -31.21 16.15
C PRO A 121 29.16 -32.31 15.57
N GLY A 122 29.46 -32.82 14.37
CA GLY A 122 28.63 -33.80 13.63
C GLY A 122 27.42 -33.17 12.93
N PHE A 123 27.50 -31.89 12.60
CA PHE A 123 26.46 -31.17 11.87
C PHE A 123 26.47 -31.55 10.38
N ASP A 124 27.64 -31.59 9.75
CA ASP A 124 27.79 -31.80 8.30
C ASP A 124 27.15 -33.11 7.82
N ASP A 125 27.29 -34.20 8.58
CA ASP A 125 26.69 -35.48 8.25
C ASP A 125 25.17 -35.49 8.50
N ALA A 126 24.72 -34.90 9.63
CA ALA A 126 23.30 -34.76 9.94
C ALA A 126 22.54 -33.86 8.92
N ILE A 127 23.22 -32.88 8.33
CA ILE A 127 22.68 -32.02 7.26
C ILE A 127 22.35 -32.84 6.01
N GLU A 128 23.23 -33.75 5.61
CA GLU A 128 23.01 -34.59 4.44
C GLU A 128 21.69 -35.35 4.58
N GLN A 129 21.56 -36.08 5.68
CA GLN A 129 20.37 -36.85 6.00
C GLN A 129 19.11 -35.98 6.11
N PHE A 130 19.22 -34.81 6.76
CA PHE A 130 18.11 -33.84 6.83
C PHE A 130 17.61 -33.47 5.44
N PHE A 131 18.51 -33.10 4.52
CA PHE A 131 18.12 -32.69 3.18
C PHE A 131 17.64 -33.84 2.30
N GLU A 132 18.15 -35.06 2.48
CA GLU A 132 17.60 -36.25 1.80
C GLU A 132 16.13 -36.49 2.18
N ARG A 133 15.81 -36.37 3.48
CA ARG A 133 14.44 -36.50 3.98
C ARG A 133 13.55 -35.36 3.53
N TYR A 134 14.08 -34.14 3.57
CA TYR A 134 13.39 -32.96 3.07
C TYR A 134 13.05 -33.10 1.58
N ASN A 135 13.99 -33.57 0.77
CA ASN A 135 13.79 -33.84 -0.66
C ASN A 135 12.70 -34.89 -0.88
N THR A 136 12.70 -35.97 -0.09
CA THR A 136 11.66 -37.01 -0.17
C THR A 136 10.27 -36.42 0.09
N LEU A 137 10.14 -35.57 1.12
CA LEU A 137 8.90 -34.84 1.41
C LEU A 137 8.48 -33.96 0.23
N GLN A 138 9.41 -33.19 -0.33
CA GLN A 138 9.17 -32.32 -1.49
C GLN A 138 8.68 -33.09 -2.71
N TYR A 139 9.28 -34.23 -3.04
CA TYR A 139 8.82 -35.09 -4.13
C TYR A 139 7.39 -35.58 -3.91
N GLY A 140 7.04 -36.00 -2.69
CA GLY A 140 5.69 -36.41 -2.34
C GLY A 140 4.65 -35.30 -2.48
N ILE A 141 5.02 -34.07 -2.10
CA ILE A 141 4.15 -32.88 -2.22
C ILE A 141 3.92 -32.52 -3.69
N ALA A 142 4.99 -32.53 -4.49
CA ALA A 142 4.90 -32.28 -5.92
C ALA A 142 4.03 -33.32 -6.64
N GLN A 143 4.14 -34.59 -6.24
CA GLN A 143 3.32 -35.67 -6.77
C GLN A 143 1.85 -35.48 -6.41
N ASN A 144 1.51 -35.15 -5.15
CA ASN A 144 0.13 -34.84 -4.75
C ASN A 144 -0.48 -33.70 -5.59
N PHE A 145 0.29 -32.63 -5.82
CA PHE A 145 -0.17 -31.51 -6.64
C PHE A 145 -0.38 -31.93 -8.10
N GLN A 146 0.50 -32.76 -8.64
CA GLN A 146 0.37 -33.30 -9.99
C GLN A 146 -0.90 -34.16 -10.13
N ASP A 147 -1.16 -35.02 -9.15
CA ASP A 147 -2.25 -35.99 -9.15
C ASP A 147 -3.61 -35.41 -8.69
N ALA A 148 -3.66 -34.14 -8.29
CA ALA A 148 -4.90 -33.50 -7.82
C ALA A 148 -5.91 -33.27 -8.95
N ASP A 149 -6.98 -34.06 -9.05
CA ASP A 149 -7.87 -34.05 -10.22
C ASP A 149 -9.12 -33.17 -10.05
N ASN A 150 -9.28 -32.51 -8.92
CA ASN A 150 -10.40 -31.60 -8.64
C ASN A 150 -9.97 -30.37 -7.82
N VAL A 151 -10.87 -29.38 -7.72
CA VAL A 151 -10.63 -28.10 -7.03
C VAL A 151 -10.30 -28.30 -5.55
N GLU A 152 -10.94 -29.24 -4.86
CA GLU A 152 -10.73 -29.50 -3.44
C GLU A 152 -9.35 -30.09 -3.17
N GLN A 153 -8.94 -31.11 -3.94
CA GLN A 153 -7.61 -31.70 -3.87
C GLN A 153 -6.51 -30.70 -4.24
N LEU A 154 -6.79 -29.81 -5.18
CA LEU A 154 -5.86 -28.76 -5.59
C LEU A 154 -5.70 -27.70 -4.50
N ALA A 155 -6.78 -27.31 -3.83
CA ALA A 155 -6.74 -26.41 -2.68
C ALA A 155 -5.95 -27.02 -1.52
N LYS A 156 -6.21 -28.28 -1.18
CA LYS A 156 -5.47 -29.04 -0.17
C LYS A 156 -3.97 -29.14 -0.48
N SER A 157 -3.63 -29.47 -1.73
CA SER A 157 -2.23 -29.54 -2.18
C SER A 157 -1.54 -28.17 -2.13
N ARG A 158 -2.27 -27.10 -2.45
CA ARG A 158 -1.77 -25.73 -2.34
C ARG A 158 -1.38 -25.39 -0.89
N GLU A 159 -2.23 -25.70 0.09
CA GLU A 159 -1.93 -25.41 1.50
C GLU A 159 -0.67 -26.16 1.98
N ILE A 160 -0.52 -27.43 1.61
CA ILE A 160 0.67 -28.23 1.94
C ILE A 160 1.95 -27.62 1.32
N ILE A 161 1.87 -27.14 0.07
CA ILE A 161 2.99 -26.45 -0.59
C ILE A 161 3.33 -25.14 0.13
N GLU A 162 2.32 -24.35 0.50
CA GLU A 162 2.52 -23.10 1.23
C GLU A 162 3.21 -23.34 2.58
N THR A 163 2.78 -24.35 3.35
CA THR A 163 3.46 -24.78 4.59
C THR A 163 4.91 -25.19 4.35
N LEU A 164 5.18 -26.00 3.32
CA LEU A 164 6.55 -26.39 2.97
C LEU A 164 7.42 -25.17 2.64
N LEU A 165 6.89 -24.23 1.85
CA LEU A 165 7.62 -23.02 1.46
C LEU A 165 7.90 -22.11 2.66
N GLU A 166 7.05 -22.09 3.68
CA GLU A 166 7.29 -21.40 4.94
C GLU A 166 8.51 -21.96 5.68
N TYR A 167 8.57 -23.27 5.90
CA TYR A 167 9.73 -23.89 6.56
C TYR A 167 11.00 -23.81 5.71
N TYR A 168 10.87 -23.90 4.39
CA TYR A 168 11.99 -23.74 3.48
C TYR A 168 12.61 -22.34 3.58
N ARG A 169 11.81 -21.28 3.79
CA ARG A 169 12.29 -19.91 4.04
C ARG A 169 13.13 -19.83 5.30
N GLU A 170 12.68 -20.46 6.38
CA GLU A 170 13.43 -20.46 7.64
C GLU A 170 14.76 -21.21 7.50
N ILE A 171 14.79 -22.36 6.81
CA ILE A 171 16.04 -23.08 6.56
C ILE A 171 17.02 -22.20 5.74
N TRP A 172 16.54 -21.46 4.74
CA TRP A 172 17.37 -20.47 4.01
C TRP A 172 17.95 -19.40 4.92
N ARG A 173 17.11 -18.80 5.77
CA ARG A 173 17.52 -17.76 6.72
C ARG A 173 18.63 -18.27 7.63
N TYR A 174 18.42 -19.41 8.30
CA TYR A 174 19.41 -19.97 9.22
C TYR A 174 20.67 -20.46 8.49
N SER A 175 20.56 -21.03 7.29
CA SER A 175 21.72 -21.43 6.48
C SER A 175 22.65 -20.23 6.18
N VAL A 176 22.06 -19.06 5.95
CA VAL A 176 22.81 -17.80 5.75
C VAL A 176 23.39 -17.29 7.05
N GLU A 177 22.60 -17.22 8.13
CA GLU A 177 23.06 -16.77 9.46
C GLU A 177 24.22 -17.60 10.01
N TYR A 178 24.29 -18.88 9.62
CA TYR A 178 25.29 -19.84 10.04
C TYR A 178 26.42 -20.09 9.01
N GLU A 179 26.51 -19.30 7.94
CA GLU A 179 27.53 -19.42 6.89
C GLU A 179 27.67 -20.86 6.31
N CYS A 180 26.57 -21.64 6.30
CA CYS A 180 26.61 -23.07 5.96
C CYS A 180 26.55 -23.32 4.44
N LYS A 181 27.72 -23.41 3.81
CA LYS A 181 27.89 -23.60 2.36
C LYS A 181 27.14 -24.83 1.81
N ASP A 182 27.20 -25.96 2.51
CA ASP A 182 26.54 -27.20 2.06
C ASP A 182 25.02 -27.12 2.14
N SER A 183 24.47 -26.44 3.15
CA SER A 183 23.03 -26.21 3.23
C SER A 183 22.55 -25.32 2.08
N ILE A 184 23.26 -24.23 1.79
CA ILE A 184 22.96 -23.35 0.65
C ILE A 184 23.02 -24.12 -0.68
N LYS A 185 24.04 -24.95 -0.87
CA LYS A 185 24.19 -25.81 -2.05
C LYS A 185 22.99 -26.74 -2.23
N ARG A 186 22.60 -27.44 -1.16
CA ARG A 186 21.47 -28.39 -1.18
C ARG A 186 20.16 -27.65 -1.40
N LEU A 187 19.89 -26.59 -0.64
CA LEU A 187 18.71 -25.73 -0.84
C LEU A 187 18.59 -25.26 -2.29
N HIS A 188 19.67 -24.75 -2.88
CA HIS A 188 19.69 -24.28 -4.25
C HIS A 188 19.27 -25.38 -5.26
N ASN A 189 19.74 -26.62 -5.06
CA ASN A 189 19.45 -27.76 -5.93
C ASN A 189 18.03 -28.33 -5.70
N ASN A 190 17.59 -28.41 -4.45
CA ASN A 190 16.38 -29.12 -4.02
C ASN A 190 15.07 -28.59 -4.65
N LEU A 191 15.01 -27.30 -5.02
CA LEU A 191 13.85 -26.72 -5.72
C LEU A 191 13.97 -26.68 -7.24
N THR A 192 15.15 -27.00 -7.78
CA THR A 192 15.35 -27.16 -9.23
C THR A 192 14.84 -28.53 -9.69
N ASP A 193 14.84 -29.53 -8.81
CA ASP A 193 14.37 -30.89 -9.12
C ASP A 193 12.85 -31.09 -9.05
N VAL A 194 12.10 -30.08 -8.60
CA VAL A 194 10.63 -30.11 -8.62
C VAL A 194 10.12 -29.74 -10.01
N ARG A 195 10.39 -30.61 -10.99
CA ARG A 195 9.95 -30.49 -12.39
C ARG A 195 8.42 -30.30 -12.56
N ALA A 196 7.62 -30.55 -11.53
CA ALA A 196 6.19 -30.26 -11.53
C ALA A 196 5.88 -28.75 -11.60
N PHE A 197 6.78 -27.91 -11.09
CA PHE A 197 6.65 -26.45 -11.15
C PHE A 197 7.43 -25.84 -12.32
N GLU A 198 8.39 -26.56 -12.92
CA GLU A 198 9.19 -26.07 -14.04
C GLU A 198 8.48 -26.25 -15.40
N ARG A 199 8.15 -25.12 -16.03
CA ARG A 199 7.85 -24.93 -17.46
C ARG A 199 6.70 -25.76 -18.06
N PHE A 200 5.62 -25.06 -18.41
CA PHE A 200 4.67 -25.37 -19.49
C PHE A 200 4.10 -26.82 -19.56
N ARG A 201 4.26 -27.66 -18.53
CA ARG A 201 3.86 -29.07 -18.57
C ARG A 201 2.35 -29.25 -18.69
N TYR A 202 1.58 -28.28 -18.20
CA TYR A 202 0.12 -28.25 -18.30
C TYR A 202 -0.40 -27.34 -19.42
N SER A 203 0.50 -26.65 -20.14
CA SER A 203 0.14 -25.82 -21.29
C SER A 203 0.48 -26.55 -22.60
N HIS A 204 -0.53 -27.22 -23.14
CA HIS A 204 -0.73 -27.56 -24.56
C HIS A 204 0.25 -28.55 -25.25
N THR A 205 0.06 -29.85 -25.00
CA THR A 205 0.10 -30.89 -26.06
C THR A 205 -0.82 -32.06 -25.67
N GLY A 206 -2.11 -31.98 -26.03
CA GLY A 206 -3.10 -33.04 -25.80
C GLY A 206 -4.34 -32.50 -25.11
N VAL A 207 -5.29 -32.01 -25.90
CA VAL A 207 -6.55 -31.43 -25.43
C VAL A 207 -7.39 -32.54 -24.78
N PRO A 208 -7.69 -32.49 -23.46
CA PRO A 208 -8.78 -33.28 -22.91
C PRO A 208 -10.09 -32.77 -23.54
N SER A 209 -10.93 -33.67 -24.04
CA SER A 209 -12.18 -33.36 -24.75
C SER A 209 -13.27 -32.72 -23.88
N ASP A 210 -13.00 -32.50 -22.59
CA ASP A 210 -13.99 -32.19 -21.56
C ASP A 210 -13.68 -30.82 -20.91
N GLY A 211 -14.67 -29.92 -20.90
CA GLY A 211 -14.47 -28.51 -20.51
C GLY A 211 -13.97 -28.32 -19.08
N ASN A 212 -14.44 -29.13 -18.13
CA ASN A 212 -14.02 -29.07 -16.73
C ASN A 212 -12.53 -29.43 -16.52
N ALA A 213 -11.97 -30.30 -17.37
CA ALA A 213 -10.57 -30.69 -17.29
C ALA A 213 -9.63 -29.58 -17.77
N GLN A 214 -10.07 -28.73 -18.71
CA GLN A 214 -9.30 -27.56 -19.16
C GLN A 214 -9.20 -26.49 -18.07
N ASP A 215 -10.29 -26.24 -17.34
CA ASP A 215 -10.32 -25.24 -16.27
C ASP A 215 -9.39 -25.60 -15.10
N ILE A 216 -9.39 -26.87 -14.66
CA ILE A 216 -8.51 -27.34 -13.59
C ILE A 216 -7.03 -27.26 -13.99
N LEU A 217 -6.69 -27.59 -15.24
CA LEU A 217 -5.32 -27.46 -15.74
C LEU A 217 -4.86 -26.00 -15.80
N ALA A 218 -5.72 -25.08 -16.19
CA ALA A 218 -5.42 -23.65 -16.17
C ALA A 218 -5.17 -23.14 -14.74
N VAL A 219 -5.98 -23.55 -13.77
CA VAL A 219 -5.79 -23.21 -12.35
C VAL A 219 -4.49 -23.81 -11.81
N LYS A 220 -4.19 -25.09 -12.10
CA LYS A 220 -2.92 -25.74 -11.75
C LYS A 220 -1.72 -24.96 -12.30
N GLN A 221 -1.77 -24.56 -13.57
CA GLN A 221 -0.68 -23.81 -14.18
C GLN A 221 -0.51 -22.43 -13.54
N LYS A 222 -1.61 -21.73 -13.21
CA LYS A 222 -1.55 -20.46 -12.50
C LYS A 222 -0.89 -20.61 -11.13
N LEU A 223 -1.31 -21.62 -10.34
CA LEU A 223 -0.71 -21.91 -9.03
C LEU A 223 0.78 -22.27 -9.14
N ALA A 224 1.15 -23.10 -10.12
CA ALA A 224 2.55 -23.45 -10.37
C ALA A 224 3.39 -22.22 -10.74
N ASN A 225 2.85 -21.26 -11.51
CA ASN A 225 3.50 -19.99 -11.79
C ASN A 225 3.71 -19.19 -10.50
N THR A 226 2.68 -19.09 -9.65
CA THR A 226 2.77 -18.39 -8.35
C THR A 226 3.83 -19.01 -7.45
N PHE A 227 3.85 -20.34 -7.29
CA PHE A 227 4.85 -21.00 -6.44
C PHE A 227 6.27 -20.78 -6.95
N ARG A 228 6.50 -20.80 -8.27
CA ARG A 228 7.80 -20.46 -8.84
C ARG A 228 8.26 -19.06 -8.47
N LYS A 229 7.37 -18.08 -8.61
CA LYS A 229 7.65 -16.69 -8.23
C LYS A 229 7.96 -16.60 -6.74
N CYS A 230 7.17 -17.25 -5.89
CA CYS A 230 7.43 -17.32 -4.45
C CYS A 230 8.82 -17.90 -4.15
N ILE A 231 9.24 -18.97 -4.81
CA ILE A 231 10.58 -19.57 -4.64
C ILE A 231 11.68 -18.61 -5.07
N GLN A 232 11.51 -17.91 -6.21
CA GLN A 232 12.47 -16.92 -6.68
C GLN A 232 12.61 -15.75 -5.69
N ILE A 233 11.49 -15.23 -5.18
CA ILE A 233 11.45 -14.19 -4.16
C ILE A 233 12.15 -14.66 -2.87
N GLN A 234 12.02 -15.93 -2.48
CA GLN A 234 12.71 -16.48 -1.30
C GLN A 234 14.22 -16.51 -1.45
N LYS A 235 14.71 -16.96 -2.60
CA LYS A 235 16.13 -16.92 -2.93
C LYS A 235 16.63 -15.47 -2.90
N PHE A 236 15.89 -14.55 -3.51
CA PHE A 236 16.20 -13.11 -3.50
C PHE A 236 16.30 -12.55 -2.08
N ALA A 237 15.32 -12.83 -1.22
CA ALA A 237 15.29 -12.40 0.17
C ALA A 237 16.46 -12.98 0.98
N ALA A 238 16.80 -14.26 0.78
CA ALA A 238 17.94 -14.89 1.45
C ALA A 238 19.28 -14.28 1.05
N TYR A 239 19.50 -13.98 -0.24
CA TYR A 239 20.71 -13.29 -0.69
C TYR A 239 20.79 -11.85 -0.18
N SER A 240 19.63 -11.17 -0.13
CA SER A 240 19.51 -9.84 0.44
C SER A 240 19.79 -9.83 1.95
N TRP A 241 19.35 -10.87 2.67
CA TRP A 241 19.66 -11.08 4.07
C TRP A 241 21.16 -11.29 4.29
N ALA A 242 21.80 -12.12 3.47
CA ALA A 242 23.23 -12.33 3.53
C ALA A 242 24.02 -11.03 3.30
N TYR A 243 23.54 -10.18 2.38
CA TYR A 243 24.15 -8.89 2.08
C TYR A 243 24.10 -7.98 3.30
N LYS A 244 22.93 -7.93 3.94
CA LYS A 244 22.72 -7.14 5.15
C LYS A 244 23.67 -7.57 6.27
N LEU A 245 23.71 -8.87 6.57
CA LEU A 245 24.54 -9.39 7.65
C LEU A 245 26.02 -9.14 7.40
N TYR A 246 26.46 -9.24 6.14
CA TYR A 246 27.81 -8.87 5.76
C TYR A 246 28.08 -7.36 5.90
N ALA A 247 27.12 -6.51 5.52
CA ALA A 247 27.22 -5.06 5.67
C ALA A 247 27.23 -4.58 7.14
N GLU A 248 26.63 -5.36 8.03
CA GLU A 248 26.61 -5.09 9.48
C GLU A 248 27.77 -5.75 10.23
N ASP A 249 28.77 -6.27 9.51
CA ASP A 249 29.93 -6.99 10.06
C ASP A 249 29.54 -8.12 11.04
N VAL A 250 28.38 -8.74 10.83
CA VAL A 250 27.85 -9.81 11.71
C VAL A 250 28.70 -11.06 11.64
N TYR A 251 29.18 -11.41 10.44
CA TYR A 251 30.04 -12.55 10.21
C TYR A 251 31.14 -12.21 9.20
N SER A 252 32.26 -12.92 9.29
CA SER A 252 33.54 -12.48 8.75
C SER A 252 34.03 -13.27 7.53
N ASP A 253 33.36 -14.37 7.13
CA ASP A 253 33.86 -15.21 6.02
C ASP A 253 33.54 -14.61 4.66
N LYS A 254 34.50 -13.84 4.13
CA LYS A 254 34.45 -13.34 2.74
C LYS A 254 34.32 -14.47 1.71
N ASN A 255 34.86 -15.67 1.98
CA ASN A 255 34.72 -16.80 1.06
C ASN A 255 33.28 -17.32 1.02
N PHE A 256 32.53 -17.22 2.12
CA PHE A 256 31.12 -17.58 2.13
C PHE A 256 30.31 -16.68 1.21
N ILE A 257 30.45 -15.35 1.34
CA ILE A 257 29.76 -14.40 0.45
C ILE A 257 30.18 -14.58 -1.00
N GLN A 258 31.48 -14.82 -1.25
CA GLN A 258 31.98 -15.07 -2.60
C GLN A 258 31.30 -16.28 -3.24
N THR A 259 31.28 -17.42 -2.55
CA THR A 259 30.60 -18.63 -3.01
C THR A 259 29.10 -18.39 -3.17
N LEU A 260 28.45 -17.73 -2.19
CA LEU A 260 27.02 -17.46 -2.22
C LEU A 260 26.60 -16.69 -3.47
N TYR A 261 27.34 -15.63 -3.81
CA TYR A 261 26.97 -14.74 -4.91
C TYR A 261 27.45 -15.24 -6.27
N ARG A 262 28.71 -15.67 -6.39
CA ARG A 262 29.28 -16.13 -7.65
C ARG A 262 28.72 -17.48 -8.08
N ASP A 263 28.58 -18.43 -7.15
CA ASP A 263 28.21 -19.81 -7.51
C ASP A 263 26.70 -20.04 -7.51
N TYR A 264 25.91 -19.20 -6.81
CA TYR A 264 24.46 -19.41 -6.65
C TYR A 264 23.59 -18.20 -7.03
N ALA A 265 23.86 -17.00 -6.51
CA ALA A 265 23.02 -15.84 -6.83
C ALA A 265 23.09 -15.50 -8.33
N GLU A 266 24.28 -15.53 -8.93
CA GLU A 266 24.49 -15.31 -10.37
C GLU A 266 23.79 -16.37 -11.23
N LYS A 267 23.69 -17.62 -10.76
CA LYS A 267 22.94 -18.66 -11.49
C LYS A 267 21.43 -18.41 -11.48
N ASN A 268 20.89 -17.92 -10.36
CA ASN A 268 19.46 -17.61 -10.25
C ASN A 268 19.09 -16.28 -10.92
N PHE A 269 20.00 -15.30 -10.87
CA PHE A 269 19.82 -13.94 -11.35
C PHE A 269 21.01 -13.55 -12.24
N SER A 270 21.10 -14.20 -13.40
CA SER A 270 22.24 -14.06 -14.31
C SER A 270 22.30 -12.75 -15.09
N SER A 271 21.28 -11.90 -14.92
CA SER A 271 21.21 -10.60 -15.57
C SER A 271 20.43 -9.60 -14.72
N ILE A 272 20.71 -8.31 -14.96
CA ILE A 272 19.94 -7.20 -14.38
C ILE A 272 18.44 -7.36 -14.69
N LYS A 273 18.09 -7.95 -15.84
CA LYS A 273 16.70 -8.26 -16.21
C LYS A 273 16.04 -9.23 -15.23
N SER A 274 16.61 -10.42 -15.05
CA SER A 274 16.07 -11.42 -14.13
C SER A 274 16.02 -10.91 -12.69
N LEU A 275 16.99 -10.09 -12.31
CA LEU A 275 17.06 -9.48 -10.98
C LEU A 275 15.95 -8.44 -10.79
N SER A 276 15.75 -7.55 -11.77
CA SER A 276 14.75 -6.49 -11.75
C SER A 276 13.33 -7.05 -11.83
N GLU A 277 13.10 -8.06 -12.70
CA GLU A 277 11.82 -8.78 -12.76
C GLU A 277 11.43 -9.31 -11.38
N THR A 278 12.36 -9.88 -10.63
CA THR A 278 12.07 -10.40 -9.28
C THR A 278 11.85 -9.26 -8.28
N TYR A 279 12.72 -8.25 -8.25
CA TYR A 279 12.64 -7.13 -7.30
C TYR A 279 11.31 -6.36 -7.43
N PHE A 280 10.93 -5.97 -8.64
CA PHE A 280 9.71 -5.20 -8.87
C PHE A 280 8.43 -6.05 -8.76
N GLU A 281 8.52 -7.37 -8.91
CA GLU A 281 7.36 -8.27 -8.68
C GLU A 281 7.07 -8.52 -7.20
N ILE A 282 8.00 -8.25 -6.27
CA ILE A 282 7.82 -8.47 -4.83
C ILE A 282 6.51 -7.84 -4.33
N GLY A 283 6.28 -6.56 -4.66
CA GLY A 283 5.09 -5.84 -4.23
C GLY A 283 3.79 -6.29 -4.90
N SER A 284 3.87 -7.03 -6.01
CA SER A 284 2.69 -7.55 -6.73
C SER A 284 2.29 -8.97 -6.29
N VAL A 285 3.22 -9.72 -5.70
CA VAL A 285 3.01 -11.12 -5.29
C VAL A 285 2.74 -11.23 -3.79
N LEU A 286 3.24 -10.28 -3.00
CA LEU A 286 3.02 -10.21 -1.56
C LEU A 286 1.93 -9.18 -1.28
N ASP A 287 0.69 -9.64 -1.14
CA ASP A 287 -0.47 -8.80 -0.77
C ASP A 287 -0.39 -8.23 0.68
N GLN A 288 0.67 -8.55 1.44
CA GLN A 288 0.86 -8.27 2.88
C GLN A 288 2.31 -7.85 3.22
N ASP A 289 2.57 -7.53 4.49
CA ASP A 289 3.93 -7.33 5.03
C ASP A 289 4.84 -8.49 4.63
N PRO A 290 6.00 -8.22 4.01
CA PRO A 290 6.90 -9.28 3.58
C PRO A 290 7.40 -10.10 4.77
N TYR A 291 7.37 -11.43 4.63
CA TYR A 291 7.72 -12.35 5.73
C TYR A 291 9.13 -12.13 6.30
N TRP A 292 10.05 -11.56 5.52
CA TRP A 292 11.42 -11.29 5.96
C TRP A 292 11.55 -10.11 6.91
N GLU A 293 10.53 -9.25 7.06
CA GLU A 293 10.49 -8.28 8.15
C GLU A 293 10.50 -8.96 9.53
N ASN A 294 9.91 -10.16 9.60
CA ASN A 294 9.95 -10.98 10.80
C ASN A 294 11.35 -11.52 11.07
N TRP A 295 12.20 -11.71 10.05
CA TRP A 295 13.58 -12.17 10.27
C TRP A 295 14.37 -11.14 11.06
N GLU A 296 14.26 -9.88 10.67
CA GLU A 296 14.91 -8.79 11.37
C GLU A 296 14.37 -8.63 12.79
N THR A 297 13.05 -8.60 12.92
CA THR A 297 12.39 -8.51 14.24
C THR A 297 12.83 -9.65 15.15
N SER A 298 12.86 -10.89 14.64
CA SER A 298 13.29 -12.07 15.39
C SER A 298 14.75 -11.97 15.84
N ARG A 299 15.63 -11.51 14.95
CA ARG A 299 17.06 -11.33 15.24
C ARG A 299 17.29 -10.26 16.31
N GLN A 300 16.60 -9.12 16.19
CA GLN A 300 16.65 -8.06 17.21
C GLN A 300 16.14 -8.57 18.56
N LEU A 301 15.06 -9.37 18.57
CA LEU A 301 14.53 -10.03 19.77
C LEU A 301 15.53 -10.98 20.43
N GLN A 302 16.27 -11.76 19.64
CA GLN A 302 17.30 -12.66 20.16
C GLN A 302 18.49 -11.89 20.76
N ASN A 303 18.81 -10.71 20.23
CA ASN A 303 19.98 -9.93 20.63
C ASN A 303 19.70 -8.85 21.70
N ALA A 304 18.44 -8.52 21.98
CA ALA A 304 18.09 -7.43 22.87
C ALA A 304 18.07 -7.82 24.35
N VAL A 305 18.64 -6.95 25.21
CA VAL A 305 18.53 -7.00 26.68
C VAL A 305 17.50 -5.95 27.20
N GLY A 306 16.69 -5.36 26.31
CA GLY A 306 15.74 -4.28 26.64
C GLY A 306 14.65 -4.09 25.57
N PRO A 307 13.77 -3.08 25.72
CA PRO A 307 12.69 -2.83 24.78
C PRO A 307 13.23 -2.49 23.39
N ILE A 308 12.68 -3.16 22.38
CA ILE A 308 13.12 -3.10 20.99
C ILE A 308 12.28 -2.07 20.26
N MET A 309 12.92 -1.11 19.61
CA MET A 309 12.29 -0.35 18.54
C MET A 309 12.55 -1.09 17.24
N THR A 310 11.53 -1.76 16.72
CA THR A 310 11.58 -2.31 15.37
C THR A 310 11.63 -1.15 14.39
N SER A 311 12.71 -1.04 13.61
CA SER A 311 12.71 -0.15 12.46
C SER A 311 11.71 -0.72 11.45
N MET A 312 10.64 0.02 11.15
CA MET A 312 9.68 -0.32 10.09
C MET A 312 10.40 -0.30 8.73
N GLY A 313 10.95 -1.43 8.32
CA GLY A 313 12.22 -1.47 7.59
C GLY A 313 12.23 -2.31 6.33
N THR A 314 11.09 -2.53 5.68
CA THR A 314 11.01 -3.07 4.30
C THR A 314 11.87 -2.29 3.30
N ASN A 315 12.36 -1.11 3.68
CA ASN A 315 13.09 -0.19 2.82
C ASN A 315 14.61 -0.15 2.97
N THR A 316 15.27 -0.88 3.88
CA THR A 316 16.72 -0.68 4.08
C THR A 316 17.63 -1.69 3.37
N TRP A 317 17.29 -2.99 3.33
CA TRP A 317 18.28 -4.00 2.89
C TRP A 317 17.95 -4.72 1.58
N VAL A 318 16.68 -4.99 1.27
CA VAL A 318 16.27 -5.58 -0.05
C VAL A 318 16.68 -4.67 -1.23
N PRO A 319 16.42 -3.34 -1.20
CA PRO A 319 16.87 -2.46 -2.27
C PRO A 319 18.39 -2.34 -2.35
N LYS A 320 19.10 -2.39 -1.22
CA LYS A 320 20.57 -2.33 -1.19
C LYS A 320 21.19 -3.55 -1.87
N PHE A 321 20.69 -4.75 -1.60
CA PHE A 321 21.14 -5.94 -2.33
C PHE A 321 20.83 -5.86 -3.82
N TYR A 322 19.60 -5.44 -4.19
CA TYR A 322 19.23 -5.24 -5.59
C TYR A 322 20.24 -4.36 -6.33
N LEU A 323 20.59 -3.21 -5.74
CA LEU A 323 21.53 -2.26 -6.32
C LEU A 323 22.96 -2.81 -6.32
N ALA A 324 23.44 -3.38 -5.21
CA ALA A 324 24.79 -3.90 -5.09
C ALA A 324 25.04 -5.06 -6.07
N PHE A 325 24.07 -5.95 -6.23
CA PHE A 325 24.15 -7.07 -7.16
C PHE A 325 23.89 -6.62 -8.61
N SER A 326 23.09 -5.58 -8.85
CA SER A 326 22.99 -4.96 -10.18
C SER A 326 24.35 -4.41 -10.62
N LEU A 327 25.07 -3.69 -9.75
CA LEU A 327 26.41 -3.17 -10.02
C LEU A 327 27.43 -4.29 -10.29
N TYR A 328 27.32 -5.41 -9.59
CA TYR A 328 28.12 -6.61 -9.84
C TYR A 328 27.88 -7.14 -11.26
N LEU A 329 26.61 -7.33 -11.65
CA LEU A 329 26.22 -7.82 -12.98
C LEU A 329 26.43 -6.80 -14.12
N PHE A 330 26.72 -5.53 -13.81
CA PHE A 330 26.78 -4.43 -14.78
C PHE A 330 28.16 -4.29 -15.45
N ASP A 331 28.52 -5.27 -16.28
CA ASP A 331 29.77 -5.29 -17.04
C ASP A 331 29.84 -4.21 -18.14
N GLU A 332 31.01 -4.04 -18.77
CA GLU A 332 31.23 -3.02 -19.81
C GLU A 332 30.29 -3.16 -21.01
N ASN A 333 30.02 -4.39 -21.46
CA ASN A 333 29.10 -4.64 -22.57
C ASN A 333 27.67 -4.21 -22.21
N THR A 334 27.26 -4.46 -20.96
CA THR A 334 25.94 -4.09 -20.46
C THR A 334 25.83 -2.58 -20.28
N GLN A 335 26.89 -1.91 -19.80
CA GLN A 335 26.97 -0.44 -19.72
C GLN A 335 26.80 0.21 -21.09
N ASP A 336 27.54 -0.26 -22.09
CA ASP A 336 27.47 0.27 -23.46
C ASP A 336 26.08 0.05 -24.06
N ARG A 337 25.48 -1.11 -23.80
CA ARG A 337 24.11 -1.39 -24.24
C ARG A 337 23.11 -0.44 -23.60
N PHE A 338 23.16 -0.26 -22.28
CA PHE A 338 22.18 0.57 -21.56
C PHE A 338 22.34 2.04 -21.93
N SER A 339 23.58 2.52 -22.09
CA SER A 339 23.86 3.91 -22.48
C SER A 339 23.28 4.28 -23.86
N ASN A 340 23.11 3.29 -24.74
CA ASN A 340 22.58 3.48 -26.10
C ASN A 340 21.12 3.05 -26.26
N SER A 341 20.48 2.56 -25.20
CA SER A 341 19.12 2.01 -25.24
C SER A 341 18.08 3.02 -24.75
N THR A 342 16.85 2.86 -25.23
CA THR A 342 15.70 3.63 -24.71
C THR A 342 15.25 3.08 -23.35
N PRO A 343 14.47 3.85 -22.56
CA PRO A 343 13.93 3.39 -21.27
C PRO A 343 13.13 2.07 -21.36
N GLU A 344 12.54 1.75 -22.50
CA GLU A 344 11.77 0.53 -22.75
C GLU A 344 12.66 -0.66 -23.17
N GLU A 345 13.85 -0.37 -23.68
CA GLU A 345 14.83 -1.38 -24.09
C GLU A 345 15.72 -1.83 -22.93
N VAL A 346 15.87 -0.99 -21.90
CA VAL A 346 16.61 -1.36 -20.70
C VAL A 346 15.81 -2.36 -19.85
N PRO A 347 16.49 -3.29 -19.17
CA PRO A 347 15.84 -4.34 -18.41
C PRO A 347 15.26 -3.90 -17.05
N ILE A 348 15.27 -2.60 -16.76
CA ILE A 348 14.66 -2.00 -15.59
C ILE A 348 13.23 -1.56 -15.96
N PRO A 349 12.20 -2.05 -15.27
CA PRO A 349 10.81 -1.67 -15.57
C PRO A 349 10.58 -0.16 -15.48
N ALA A 350 10.12 0.46 -16.58
CA ALA A 350 9.79 1.88 -16.66
C ALA A 350 8.27 2.15 -16.61
N GLY A 351 7.49 1.20 -16.06
CA GLY A 351 6.04 1.33 -15.94
C GLY A 351 5.64 2.35 -14.87
N ARG A 352 4.56 3.11 -15.10
CA ARG A 352 4.02 4.14 -14.19
C ARG A 352 3.93 3.71 -12.71
N GLN A 353 3.59 2.45 -12.44
CA GLN A 353 3.40 1.90 -11.11
C GLN A 353 4.70 1.86 -10.29
N TYR A 354 5.86 1.82 -10.96
CA TYR A 354 7.17 1.72 -10.33
C TYR A 354 7.82 3.09 -10.10
N ARG A 355 7.15 4.20 -10.43
CA ARG A 355 7.73 5.56 -10.38
C ARG A 355 8.35 5.89 -9.01
N ARG A 356 7.65 5.60 -7.91
CA ARG A 356 8.16 5.89 -6.55
C ARG A 356 9.41 5.06 -6.22
N ASP A 357 9.41 3.79 -6.62
CA ASP A 357 10.53 2.88 -6.38
C ASP A 357 11.76 3.27 -7.19
N LEU A 358 11.59 3.65 -8.47
CA LEU A 358 12.68 4.10 -9.33
C LEU A 358 13.37 5.35 -8.78
N ASN A 359 12.61 6.33 -8.27
CA ASN A 359 13.18 7.52 -7.66
C ASN A 359 13.98 7.17 -6.38
N SER A 360 13.45 6.28 -5.55
CA SER A 360 14.14 5.80 -4.34
C SER A 360 15.43 5.04 -4.66
N LEU A 361 15.43 4.23 -5.72
CA LEU A 361 16.60 3.48 -6.18
C LEU A 361 17.68 4.38 -6.78
N HIS A 362 17.29 5.41 -7.52
CA HIS A 362 18.19 6.43 -8.05
C HIS A 362 19.00 7.09 -6.92
N ASP A 363 18.34 7.50 -5.84
CA ASP A 363 19.03 8.18 -4.74
C ASP A 363 20.00 7.22 -4.01
N LYS A 364 19.57 5.97 -3.80
CA LYS A 364 20.35 4.94 -3.09
C LYS A 364 21.56 4.43 -3.87
N VAL A 365 21.51 4.39 -5.22
CA VAL A 365 22.65 3.86 -5.98
C VAL A 365 23.91 4.72 -5.84
N GLN A 366 23.73 6.01 -5.58
CA GLN A 366 24.83 6.95 -5.36
C GLN A 366 25.63 6.65 -4.08
N GLU A 367 25.02 6.01 -3.08
CA GLU A 367 25.71 5.61 -1.82
C GLU A 367 26.88 4.65 -2.07
N PHE A 368 26.86 3.90 -3.19
CA PHE A 368 27.86 2.89 -3.52
C PHE A 368 29.15 3.46 -4.15
N LYS A 369 29.23 4.76 -4.44
CA LYS A 369 30.49 5.39 -4.90
C LYS A 369 31.57 5.33 -3.82
N ASP A 370 31.17 5.58 -2.58
CA ASP A 370 32.09 5.69 -1.47
C ASP A 370 32.32 4.34 -0.76
N ASP A 371 31.30 3.47 -0.72
CA ASP A 371 31.34 2.22 0.05
C ASP A 371 30.62 1.06 -0.67
N TYR A 372 31.34 0.38 -1.55
CA TYR A 372 30.86 -0.83 -2.22
C TYR A 372 31.46 -2.11 -1.61
N LEU A 373 30.67 -2.77 -0.77
CA LEU A 373 31.09 -3.93 0.00
C LEU A 373 31.44 -5.18 -0.84
N LEU A 374 30.97 -5.26 -2.09
CA LEU A 374 31.21 -6.41 -2.96
C LEU A 374 32.36 -6.18 -3.96
N ASP A 375 33.21 -5.18 -3.74
CA ASP A 375 34.34 -4.86 -4.63
C ASP A 375 35.28 -6.06 -4.85
N PHE A 376 35.44 -6.92 -3.84
CA PHE A 376 36.23 -8.15 -3.95
C PHE A 376 35.69 -9.18 -4.97
N LEU A 377 34.45 -9.02 -5.46
CA LEU A 377 33.89 -9.82 -6.54
C LEU A 377 34.19 -9.25 -7.92
N LEU A 378 34.57 -7.98 -7.99
CA LEU A 378 34.91 -7.30 -9.24
C LEU A 378 36.36 -7.57 -9.63
N ASP A 379 36.63 -7.52 -10.93
CA ASP A 379 38.00 -7.53 -11.40
C ASP A 379 38.68 -6.18 -11.10
N SER A 380 39.97 -6.20 -10.75
CA SER A 380 40.75 -5.00 -10.36
C SER A 380 40.81 -3.84 -11.37
N HIS A 381 40.31 -4.03 -12.59
CA HIS A 381 40.27 -3.01 -13.65
C HIS A 381 38.89 -2.37 -13.84
N VAL A 382 37.91 -2.78 -13.03
CA VAL A 382 36.54 -2.28 -13.11
C VAL A 382 36.45 -0.87 -12.52
N ASP A 383 35.96 0.08 -13.33
CA ASP A 383 35.62 1.43 -12.89
C ASP A 383 34.22 1.44 -12.25
N LEU A 384 34.17 1.36 -10.92
CA LEU A 384 32.93 1.35 -10.15
C LEU A 384 32.19 2.70 -10.22
N ASP A 385 32.90 3.82 -10.20
CA ASP A 385 32.30 5.16 -10.28
C ASP A 385 31.52 5.32 -11.58
N LYS A 386 32.11 4.86 -12.69
CA LYS A 386 31.44 4.84 -14.00
C LYS A 386 30.22 3.91 -14.01
N ARG A 387 30.30 2.73 -13.38
CA ARG A 387 29.14 1.81 -13.26
C ARG A 387 27.98 2.47 -12.52
N VAL A 388 28.27 3.09 -11.37
CA VAL A 388 27.26 3.79 -10.58
C VAL A 388 26.66 4.95 -11.37
N GLU A 389 27.48 5.76 -12.04
CA GLU A 389 27.00 6.89 -12.85
C GLU A 389 26.05 6.43 -13.97
N ILE A 390 26.44 5.41 -14.75
CA ILE A 390 25.61 4.93 -15.86
C ILE A 390 24.33 4.29 -15.34
N LEU A 391 24.41 3.44 -14.30
CA LEU A 391 23.23 2.79 -13.73
C LEU A 391 22.25 3.81 -13.14
N SER A 392 22.75 4.85 -12.49
CA SER A 392 21.94 5.98 -12.00
C SER A 392 21.23 6.69 -13.13
N LYS A 393 21.93 7.01 -14.22
CA LYS A 393 21.32 7.61 -15.42
C LYS A 393 20.25 6.70 -16.01
N THR A 394 20.43 5.39 -15.98
CA THR A 394 19.40 4.44 -16.43
C THR A 394 18.16 4.48 -15.52
N PHE A 395 18.32 4.56 -14.20
CA PHE A 395 17.17 4.74 -13.29
C PHE A 395 16.46 6.07 -13.52
N ASP A 396 17.19 7.17 -13.72
CA ASP A 396 16.62 8.49 -14.05
C ASP A 396 15.80 8.46 -15.35
N GLN A 397 16.34 7.81 -16.39
CA GLN A 397 15.66 7.64 -17.67
C GLN A 397 14.38 6.83 -17.53
N ALA A 398 14.43 5.71 -16.79
CA ALA A 398 13.26 4.88 -16.50
C ALA A 398 12.23 5.65 -15.65
N HIS A 399 12.67 6.40 -14.64
CA HIS A 399 11.81 7.24 -13.81
C HIS A 399 11.11 8.32 -14.62
N SER A 400 11.87 9.06 -15.44
CA SER A 400 11.33 10.11 -16.32
C SER A 400 10.31 9.53 -17.32
N HIS A 401 10.58 8.34 -17.86
CA HIS A 401 9.63 7.66 -18.73
C HIS A 401 8.36 7.24 -17.98
N ALA A 402 8.49 6.63 -16.80
CA ALA A 402 7.36 6.25 -15.95
C ALA A 402 6.51 7.47 -15.54
N GLU A 403 7.14 8.60 -15.26
CA GLU A 403 6.48 9.86 -14.96
C GLU A 403 5.71 10.40 -16.18
N LYS A 404 6.33 10.40 -17.37
CA LYS A 404 5.64 10.77 -18.62
C LYS A 404 4.43 9.88 -18.89
N GLN A 405 4.55 8.56 -18.70
CA GLN A 405 3.42 7.63 -18.82
C GLN A 405 2.29 7.95 -17.82
N ALA A 406 2.63 8.29 -16.58
CA ALA A 406 1.66 8.67 -15.56
C ALA A 406 0.93 9.97 -15.92
N ILE A 407 1.67 10.99 -16.38
CA ILE A 407 1.10 12.27 -16.86
C ILE A 407 0.19 12.03 -18.05
N MET A 408 0.65 11.30 -19.07
CA MET A 408 -0.12 11.01 -20.27
C MET A 408 -1.37 10.18 -19.98
N ARG A 409 -1.32 9.26 -19.00
CA ARG A 409 -2.51 8.55 -18.51
C ARG A 409 -3.56 9.56 -18.03
N VAL A 410 -3.19 10.47 -17.12
CA VAL A 410 -4.13 11.47 -16.58
C VAL A 410 -4.66 12.38 -17.68
N ARG A 411 -3.80 12.88 -18.56
CA ARG A 411 -4.19 13.73 -19.70
C ARG A 411 -5.17 13.04 -20.64
N ASN A 412 -4.97 11.75 -20.92
CA ASN A 412 -5.83 10.99 -21.83
C ASN A 412 -7.07 10.39 -21.15
N HIS A 413 -7.14 10.39 -19.81
CA HIS A 413 -8.30 9.84 -19.10
C HIS A 413 -9.48 10.80 -19.20
N GLN A 414 -10.68 10.25 -19.31
CA GLN A 414 -11.92 11.04 -19.25
C GLN A 414 -12.19 11.45 -17.80
N ILE A 415 -12.82 12.60 -17.61
CA ILE A 415 -13.31 13.03 -16.30
C ILE A 415 -14.37 12.01 -15.86
N GLU A 416 -14.17 11.33 -14.73
CA GLU A 416 -15.19 10.37 -14.29
C GLU A 416 -16.32 11.08 -13.52
N PRO A 417 -17.59 10.75 -13.82
CA PRO A 417 -18.75 11.41 -13.21
C PRO A 417 -18.73 11.37 -11.68
N GLU A 418 -18.32 10.25 -11.08
CA GLU A 418 -18.29 10.10 -9.62
C GLU A 418 -17.42 11.14 -8.90
N TYR A 419 -16.35 11.62 -9.55
CA TYR A 419 -15.55 12.72 -8.99
C TYR A 419 -16.25 14.06 -9.17
N LEU A 420 -16.88 14.29 -10.32
CA LEU A 420 -17.63 15.52 -10.56
C LEU A 420 -18.77 15.66 -9.56
N ASP A 421 -19.56 14.59 -9.35
CA ASP A 421 -20.67 14.56 -8.41
C ASP A 421 -20.20 14.91 -6.99
N SER A 422 -19.05 14.38 -6.56
CA SER A 422 -18.46 14.71 -5.25
C SER A 422 -18.00 16.16 -5.13
N TRP A 423 -17.54 16.79 -6.22
CA TRP A 423 -17.20 18.21 -6.23
C TRP A 423 -18.47 19.08 -6.23
N GLU A 424 -19.49 18.69 -6.98
CA GLU A 424 -20.78 19.38 -7.01
C GLU A 424 -21.46 19.37 -5.64
N GLU A 425 -21.47 18.22 -4.96
CA GLU A 425 -21.96 18.06 -3.59
C GLU A 425 -21.18 18.97 -2.63
N GLN A 426 -19.83 18.93 -2.64
CA GLN A 426 -19.02 19.77 -1.76
C GLN A 426 -19.21 21.28 -2.00
N ILE A 427 -19.39 21.70 -3.26
CA ILE A 427 -19.65 23.10 -3.61
C ILE A 427 -21.01 23.53 -3.07
N ASN A 428 -22.06 22.72 -3.29
CA ASN A 428 -23.41 23.02 -2.82
C ASN A 428 -23.51 22.99 -1.29
N ASP A 429 -22.89 22.02 -0.62
CA ASP A 429 -22.84 21.95 0.86
C ASP A 429 -22.19 23.21 1.47
N GLN A 430 -21.08 23.67 0.90
CA GLN A 430 -20.45 24.92 1.33
C GLN A 430 -21.28 26.14 0.95
N PHE A 431 -21.96 26.13 -0.20
CA PHE A 431 -22.82 27.22 -0.63
C PHE A 431 -24.03 27.39 0.29
N ASP A 432 -24.65 26.30 0.73
CA ASP A 432 -25.78 26.31 1.66
C ASP A 432 -25.36 26.75 3.07
N SER A 433 -24.21 26.28 3.55
CA SER A 433 -23.73 26.54 4.91
C SER A 433 -22.98 27.86 5.08
N SER A 434 -22.34 28.39 4.03
CA SER A 434 -21.40 29.52 4.12
C SER A 434 -21.81 30.78 3.35
N SER A 435 -22.82 30.72 2.47
CA SER A 435 -23.29 31.90 1.72
C SER A 435 -24.29 32.72 2.56
N LEU A 436 -23.76 33.61 3.41
CA LEU A 436 -24.57 34.41 4.34
C LEU A 436 -25.45 35.45 3.64
N LEU A 437 -24.97 36.09 2.56
CA LEU A 437 -25.80 36.96 1.73
C LEU A 437 -27.04 36.23 1.20
N ARG A 438 -26.88 35.00 0.71
CA ARG A 438 -28.01 34.17 0.23
C ARG A 438 -29.02 33.90 1.34
N GLN A 439 -28.56 33.59 2.55
CA GLN A 439 -29.43 33.39 3.72
C GLN A 439 -30.18 34.69 4.07
N GLY A 440 -29.49 35.83 4.11
CA GLY A 440 -30.11 37.14 4.35
C GLY A 440 -31.19 37.51 3.33
N LEU A 441 -30.99 37.19 2.05
CA LEU A 441 -32.00 37.42 1.00
C LEU A 441 -33.24 36.53 1.15
N LYS A 442 -33.08 35.29 1.62
CA LYS A 442 -34.20 34.40 1.89
C LYS A 442 -35.04 34.94 3.04
N GLU A 443 -34.38 35.40 4.10
CA GLU A 443 -35.06 35.98 5.27
C GLU A 443 -35.81 37.26 4.93
N ALA A 444 -35.17 38.19 4.20
CA ALA A 444 -35.80 39.43 3.77
C ALA A 444 -36.95 39.23 2.76
N GLY A 445 -37.25 37.98 2.42
CA GLY A 445 -38.28 37.62 1.44
C GLY A 445 -37.88 37.88 0.00
N LEU A 446 -36.68 38.42 -0.26
CA LEU A 446 -36.17 38.81 -1.58
C LEU A 446 -35.89 37.60 -2.49
N LEU A 447 -35.50 36.46 -1.91
CA LEU A 447 -35.18 35.23 -2.62
C LEU A 447 -36.11 34.08 -2.21
N ARG A 448 -36.73 33.41 -3.19
CA ARG A 448 -37.55 32.22 -2.96
C ARG A 448 -37.00 31.01 -3.70
N GLU A 449 -37.08 29.86 -3.05
CA GLU A 449 -36.77 28.57 -3.65
C GLU A 449 -38.00 27.96 -4.33
N LYS A 450 -37.79 27.35 -5.49
CA LYS A 450 -38.81 26.61 -6.22
C LYS A 450 -38.25 25.27 -6.73
N PRO A 451 -39.10 24.23 -6.81
CA PRO A 451 -38.69 22.95 -7.40
C PRO A 451 -38.41 23.11 -8.90
N PHE A 452 -37.42 22.35 -9.37
CA PHE A 452 -36.82 22.41 -10.70
C PHE A 452 -37.79 22.33 -11.90
N PRO A 453 -37.77 23.29 -12.85
CA PRO A 453 -38.29 23.13 -14.20
C PRO A 453 -37.21 22.57 -15.15
N PRO A 454 -37.52 21.62 -16.05
CA PRO A 454 -36.53 20.73 -16.67
C PRO A 454 -35.55 21.33 -17.70
N ASN A 455 -35.55 22.63 -18.01
CA ASN A 455 -34.82 23.17 -19.17
C ASN A 455 -34.35 24.63 -19.02
N ILE A 456 -33.67 24.99 -17.93
CA ILE A 456 -33.03 26.32 -17.84
C ILE A 456 -31.51 26.12 -17.78
N ASP A 457 -30.80 26.64 -18.78
CA ASP A 457 -29.35 26.83 -18.66
C ASP A 457 -29.11 27.88 -17.57
N GLY A 458 -28.56 27.44 -16.43
CA GLY A 458 -28.24 28.32 -15.29
C GLY A 458 -27.31 29.46 -15.70
N ILE A 459 -27.28 30.50 -14.87
CA ILE A 459 -26.42 31.66 -15.09
C ILE A 459 -25.03 31.36 -14.57
N ARG A 460 -24.01 31.50 -15.42
CA ARG A 460 -22.61 31.36 -15.03
C ARG A 460 -22.24 32.36 -13.93
N VAL A 461 -21.86 31.84 -12.76
CA VAL A 461 -21.42 32.62 -11.60
C VAL A 461 -19.91 32.61 -11.51
N SER A 462 -19.29 31.44 -11.67
CA SER A 462 -17.85 31.29 -11.53
C SER A 462 -17.29 30.20 -12.44
N ALA A 463 -15.97 30.22 -12.58
CA ALA A 463 -15.23 29.13 -13.17
C ALA A 463 -13.91 28.96 -12.43
N ILE A 464 -13.59 27.71 -12.09
CA ILE A 464 -12.37 27.32 -11.39
C ILE A 464 -11.65 26.21 -12.18
N TYR A 465 -10.33 26.12 -11.98
CA TYR A 465 -9.46 25.23 -12.77
C TYR A 465 -8.67 24.25 -11.88
N PRO A 466 -9.34 23.29 -11.20
CA PRO A 466 -8.65 22.26 -10.44
C PRO A 466 -7.78 21.34 -11.32
N PRO A 467 -6.73 20.71 -10.75
CA PRO A 467 -5.92 19.72 -11.47
C PRO A 467 -6.74 18.50 -11.91
N LYS A 468 -6.58 18.05 -13.16
CA LYS A 468 -7.30 16.91 -13.75
C LYS A 468 -7.14 15.60 -12.97
N ARG A 469 -6.01 15.41 -12.29
CA ARG A 469 -5.77 14.26 -11.41
C ARG A 469 -6.83 14.08 -10.30
N MET A 470 -7.55 15.13 -9.93
CA MET A 470 -8.64 15.06 -8.94
C MET A 470 -9.91 14.41 -9.50
N PHE A 471 -9.98 14.19 -10.81
CA PHE A 471 -11.13 13.65 -11.54
C PHE A 471 -10.84 12.29 -12.19
N VAL A 472 -9.73 11.65 -11.82
CA VAL A 472 -9.23 10.41 -12.40
C VAL A 472 -8.82 9.47 -11.26
N PRO A 473 -9.07 8.16 -11.35
CA PRO A 473 -8.61 7.19 -10.36
C PRO A 473 -7.09 7.11 -10.32
N GLU A 474 -6.51 7.49 -9.19
CA GLU A 474 -5.09 7.27 -8.89
C GLU A 474 -4.89 6.02 -8.02
N GLU A 475 -3.95 5.17 -8.41
CA GLU A 475 -3.56 3.99 -7.63
C GLU A 475 -2.87 4.43 -6.32
N GLY A 476 -3.40 3.98 -5.17
CA GLY A 476 -2.77 4.15 -3.86
C GLY A 476 -2.78 5.57 -3.29
N VAL A 477 -3.69 6.44 -3.75
CA VAL A 477 -3.91 7.78 -3.16
C VAL A 477 -5.32 7.79 -2.55
N SER A 478 -5.40 7.71 -1.21
CA SER A 478 -6.63 8.04 -0.48
C SER A 478 -7.00 9.48 -0.82
N LYS A 479 -8.28 9.78 -1.09
CA LYS A 479 -8.74 11.14 -1.41
C LYS A 479 -8.83 12.00 -0.13
N PRO A 480 -8.03 13.07 0.04
CA PRO A 480 -8.53 14.28 0.67
C PRO A 480 -8.74 15.32 -0.46
N ILE A 481 -9.65 16.26 -0.33
CA ILE A 481 -9.44 17.51 0.41
C ILE A 481 -10.80 18.19 0.53
N THR A 482 -11.17 18.64 1.73
CA THR A 482 -12.13 19.73 1.93
C THR A 482 -11.54 20.99 1.26
N THR A 483 -11.95 21.26 0.02
CA THR A 483 -11.46 22.43 -0.74
C THR A 483 -12.35 23.63 -0.44
N THR A 484 -11.78 24.78 -0.11
CA THR A 484 -12.58 25.99 0.16
C THR A 484 -13.01 26.66 -1.16
N PHE A 485 -14.31 26.94 -1.33
CA PHE A 485 -14.86 27.55 -2.55
C PHE A 485 -15.17 29.05 -2.43
N ARG A 486 -14.55 29.76 -1.48
CA ARG A 486 -14.84 31.18 -1.19
C ARG A 486 -14.90 32.08 -2.43
N GLY A 487 -13.96 31.96 -3.35
CA GLY A 487 -13.95 32.76 -4.58
C GLY A 487 -15.15 32.51 -5.51
N VAL A 488 -15.83 31.37 -5.42
CA VAL A 488 -17.10 31.11 -6.11
C VAL A 488 -18.22 31.94 -5.45
N PHE A 489 -18.26 31.97 -4.12
CA PHE A 489 -19.27 32.67 -3.35
C PHE A 489 -19.10 34.19 -3.44
N ASP A 490 -17.87 34.70 -3.48
CA ASP A 490 -17.60 36.12 -3.71
C ASP A 490 -18.17 36.58 -5.07
N ARG A 491 -18.02 35.77 -6.13
CA ARG A 491 -18.61 36.06 -7.45
C ARG A 491 -20.12 35.92 -7.46
N TYR A 492 -20.69 35.01 -6.68
CA TYR A 492 -22.14 34.97 -6.45
C TYR A 492 -22.61 36.27 -5.81
N ASN A 493 -21.95 36.72 -4.74
CA ASN A 493 -22.28 37.97 -4.06
C ASN A 493 -22.21 39.17 -5.02
N GLU A 494 -21.16 39.28 -5.83
CA GLU A 494 -21.05 40.30 -6.87
C GLU A 494 -22.19 40.22 -7.89
N TYR A 495 -22.54 39.02 -8.34
CA TYR A 495 -23.67 38.79 -9.26
C TYR A 495 -25.00 39.29 -8.67
N VAL A 496 -25.25 39.00 -7.40
CA VAL A 496 -26.46 39.37 -6.66
C VAL A 496 -26.52 40.88 -6.45
N LEU A 497 -25.48 41.47 -5.87
CA LEU A 497 -25.47 42.89 -5.49
C LEU A 497 -25.71 43.80 -6.70
N ARG A 498 -25.17 43.43 -7.88
CA ARG A 498 -25.42 44.16 -9.15
C ARG A 498 -26.87 44.12 -9.65
N ARG A 499 -27.70 43.23 -9.12
CA ARG A 499 -29.08 42.98 -9.55
C ARG A 499 -30.12 43.40 -8.52
N LEU A 500 -29.68 43.68 -7.30
CA LEU A 500 -30.45 44.37 -6.29
C LEU A 500 -30.47 45.86 -6.61
N THR A 501 -31.58 46.52 -6.28
CA THR A 501 -31.65 47.98 -6.30
C THR A 501 -31.21 48.45 -4.92
N LEU A 502 -29.96 48.90 -4.81
CA LEU A 502 -29.36 49.34 -3.56
C LEU A 502 -29.16 50.85 -3.56
N GLU A 503 -29.40 51.47 -2.41
CA GLU A 503 -28.99 52.85 -2.16
C GLU A 503 -27.62 52.85 -1.49
N GLU A 504 -26.63 53.48 -2.11
CA GLU A 504 -25.26 53.51 -1.61
C GLU A 504 -25.02 54.75 -0.76
N HIS A 505 -24.42 54.54 0.41
CA HIS A 505 -24.02 55.58 1.36
C HIS A 505 -22.55 55.42 1.71
N ASN A 506 -21.80 56.51 1.62
CA ASN A 506 -20.42 56.57 2.11
C ASN A 506 -20.44 57.29 3.46
N VAL A 507 -19.74 56.73 4.45
CA VAL A 507 -19.66 57.26 5.82
C VAL A 507 -18.21 57.44 6.22
N ASP A 508 -17.94 58.49 6.98
CA ASP A 508 -16.58 58.92 7.36
C ASP A 508 -16.13 58.30 8.69
N SER A 509 -16.99 57.58 9.41
CA SER A 509 -16.64 56.92 10.68
C SER A 509 -17.57 55.78 11.06
N ILE A 510 -17.14 54.94 12.02
CA ILE A 510 -17.97 53.86 12.59
C ILE A 510 -19.18 54.42 13.34
N ASP A 511 -19.03 55.53 14.07
CA ASP A 511 -20.13 56.14 14.81
C ASP A 511 -21.20 56.70 13.85
N GLU A 512 -20.77 57.28 12.73
CA GLU A 512 -21.65 57.71 11.66
C GLU A 512 -22.34 56.53 10.98
N LEU A 513 -21.61 55.45 10.69
CA LEU A 513 -22.19 54.21 10.16
C LEU A 513 -23.34 53.69 11.03
N LEU A 514 -23.14 53.63 12.35
CA LEU A 514 -24.15 53.15 13.28
C LEU A 514 -25.38 54.07 13.36
N ASN A 515 -25.16 55.39 13.34
CA ASN A 515 -26.25 56.36 13.35
C ASN A 515 -27.07 56.32 12.05
N GLU A 516 -26.41 56.14 10.91
CA GLU A 516 -27.08 55.98 9.62
C GLU A 516 -27.83 54.64 9.52
N ILE A 517 -27.25 53.53 10.00
CA ILE A 517 -27.97 52.25 10.10
C ILE A 517 -29.21 52.40 10.98
N GLU A 518 -29.10 53.04 12.15
CA GLU A 518 -30.23 53.29 13.06
C GLU A 518 -31.33 54.14 12.40
N ASP A 519 -30.94 55.19 11.68
CA ASP A 519 -31.87 56.03 10.95
C ASP A 519 -32.60 55.26 9.83
N GLN A 520 -31.88 54.44 9.06
CA GLN A 520 -32.48 53.59 8.03
C GLN A 520 -33.41 52.52 8.61
N VAL A 521 -33.01 51.84 9.69
CA VAL A 521 -33.83 50.82 10.38
C VAL A 521 -35.11 51.43 10.97
N ARG A 522 -35.07 52.69 11.43
CA ARG A 522 -36.28 53.37 11.94
C ARG A 522 -37.20 53.89 10.83
N LYS A 523 -36.65 54.20 9.66
CA LYS A 523 -37.38 54.76 8.52
C LYS A 523 -37.97 53.68 7.62
N ARG A 524 -37.39 52.48 7.61
CA ARG A 524 -37.66 51.42 6.64
C ARG A 524 -37.78 50.09 7.36
N ASP A 525 -38.59 49.20 6.80
CA ASP A 525 -38.78 47.85 7.32
C ASP A 525 -37.56 46.98 6.96
N ALA A 526 -36.51 47.06 7.77
CA ALA A 526 -35.32 46.25 7.63
C ALA A 526 -35.55 44.84 8.18
N SER A 527 -35.06 43.82 7.47
CA SER A 527 -35.18 42.41 7.91
C SER A 527 -33.86 41.83 8.41
N VAL A 528 -32.74 42.16 7.76
CA VAL A 528 -31.42 41.60 8.09
C VAL A 528 -30.33 42.63 7.84
N ILE A 529 -29.33 42.66 8.71
CA ILE A 529 -28.09 43.42 8.51
C ILE A 529 -26.95 42.44 8.24
N LEU A 530 -26.22 42.63 7.14
CA LEU A 530 -24.95 41.94 6.89
C LEU A 530 -23.78 42.87 7.21
N LEU A 531 -22.84 42.39 8.02
CA LEU A 531 -21.64 43.14 8.41
C LEU A 531 -20.37 42.45 7.93
N GLN A 532 -19.43 43.26 7.45
CA GLN A 532 -18.08 42.81 7.11
C GLN A 532 -17.34 42.29 8.36
N THR A 533 -16.74 41.10 8.26
CA THR A 533 -15.81 40.61 9.29
C THR A 533 -14.46 41.36 9.25
N GLY A 534 -13.89 41.69 10.42
CA GLY A 534 -12.59 42.39 10.48
C GLY A 534 -12.44 43.29 11.71
N GLU A 535 -11.55 44.29 11.64
CA GLU A 535 -11.30 45.24 12.73
C GLU A 535 -12.53 46.07 13.10
N HIS A 536 -13.34 46.46 12.10
CA HIS A 536 -14.58 47.20 12.32
C HIS A 536 -15.65 46.38 13.05
N ARG A 537 -15.69 45.06 12.87
CA ARG A 537 -16.67 44.18 13.52
C ARG A 537 -16.59 44.27 15.05
N ARG A 538 -15.39 44.29 15.63
CA ARG A 538 -15.25 44.37 17.10
C ARG A 538 -15.78 45.70 17.64
N ARG A 539 -15.41 46.81 17.00
CA ARG A 539 -15.87 48.16 17.39
C ARG A 539 -17.38 48.32 17.22
N LEU A 540 -17.96 47.74 16.17
CA LEU A 540 -19.41 47.72 15.95
C LEU A 540 -20.14 46.92 17.03
N LEU A 541 -19.68 45.70 17.33
CA LEU A 541 -20.32 44.82 18.32
C LEU A 541 -20.14 45.26 19.78
N ASP A 542 -19.20 46.18 20.07
CA ASP A 542 -18.98 46.75 21.40
C ASP A 542 -19.96 47.90 21.73
N ASP A 543 -20.80 48.33 20.78
CA ASP A 543 -21.81 49.38 20.98
C ASP A 543 -23.07 48.86 21.72
N ASP A 544 -23.57 49.66 22.66
CA ASP A 544 -24.71 49.30 23.52
C ASP A 544 -26.03 49.01 22.76
N ARG A 545 -26.14 49.42 21.48
CA ARG A 545 -27.30 49.13 20.62
C ARG A 545 -27.33 47.69 20.10
N PHE A 546 -26.25 46.93 20.26
CA PHE A 546 -26.20 45.52 19.89
C PHE A 546 -26.63 44.63 21.05
N ALA A 547 -27.53 43.69 20.78
CA ALA A 547 -27.93 42.66 21.73
C ALA A 547 -27.37 41.29 21.32
N HIS A 548 -27.21 40.40 22.31
CA HIS A 548 -26.70 39.04 22.12
C HIS A 548 -27.86 38.04 21.97
N ASP A 549 -28.68 38.29 20.96
CA ASP A 549 -29.82 37.48 20.56
C ASP A 549 -29.87 37.45 19.03
N GLY A 550 -30.11 36.27 18.47
CA GLY A 550 -30.19 36.07 17.03
C GLY A 550 -31.31 35.07 16.75
N ASP A 551 -32.39 35.56 16.14
CA ASP A 551 -33.58 34.74 15.85
C ASP A 551 -33.44 33.88 14.58
N ILE A 552 -32.30 33.97 13.89
CA ILE A 552 -32.01 33.27 12.63
C ILE A 552 -30.73 32.43 12.77
N SER A 553 -30.72 31.27 12.13
CA SER A 553 -29.53 30.43 11.95
C SER A 553 -28.33 31.26 11.46
N HIS A 554 -27.18 31.12 12.12
CA HIS A 554 -25.93 31.86 11.85
C HIS A 554 -25.90 33.34 12.28
N SER A 555 -26.96 33.86 12.91
CA SER A 555 -26.93 35.12 13.65
C SER A 555 -26.61 34.86 15.13
N HIS A 556 -25.72 35.67 15.69
CA HIS A 556 -25.40 35.68 17.13
C HIS A 556 -25.73 37.02 17.80
N HIS A 557 -26.14 38.01 17.02
CA HIS A 557 -26.33 39.38 17.45
C HIS A 557 -27.52 40.02 16.72
N SER A 558 -28.16 40.98 17.38
CA SER A 558 -29.16 41.86 16.77
C SER A 558 -28.78 43.33 16.96
N PHE A 559 -29.26 44.20 16.08
CA PHE A 559 -29.16 45.66 16.20
C PHE A 559 -30.57 46.23 16.11
N LEU A 560 -31.07 46.82 17.20
CA LEU A 560 -32.45 47.30 17.29
C LEU A 560 -33.48 46.22 16.91
N ASP A 561 -33.32 45.01 17.45
CA ASP A 561 -34.13 43.81 17.15
C ASP A 561 -34.01 43.27 15.71
N ILE A 562 -33.09 43.80 14.88
CA ILE A 562 -32.80 43.29 13.54
C ILE A 562 -31.59 42.34 13.57
N PRO A 563 -31.72 41.09 13.09
CA PRO A 563 -30.65 40.10 13.14
C PRO A 563 -29.45 40.45 12.25
N ILE A 564 -28.26 40.07 12.73
CA ILE A 564 -26.98 40.40 12.09
C ILE A 564 -26.23 39.16 11.63
N LEU A 565 -25.93 39.11 10.34
CA LEU A 565 -25.07 38.10 9.73
C LEU A 565 -23.68 38.70 9.48
N THR A 566 -22.62 37.99 9.84
CA THR A 566 -21.25 38.50 9.66
C THR A 566 -20.51 37.70 8.60
N GLU A 567 -20.20 38.32 7.46
CA GLU A 567 -19.55 37.64 6.34
C GLU A 567 -18.17 38.22 5.98
N PRO A 568 -17.24 37.38 5.49
CA PRO A 568 -15.93 37.83 5.07
C PRO A 568 -16.00 38.35 3.62
N THR A 569 -16.38 39.62 3.46
CA THR A 569 -16.51 40.34 2.18
C THR A 569 -15.65 41.59 2.17
N ASP A 570 -15.20 42.04 1.00
CA ASP A 570 -14.54 43.34 0.81
C ASP A 570 -15.43 44.33 0.04
N THR A 571 -16.65 43.91 -0.30
CA THR A 571 -17.54 44.68 -1.19
C THR A 571 -18.27 45.81 -0.47
N TYR A 572 -18.55 45.67 0.82
CA TYR A 572 -19.29 46.64 1.63
C TYR A 572 -18.90 46.50 3.10
N THR A 573 -19.09 47.56 3.88
CA THR A 573 -18.87 47.52 5.34
C THR A 573 -20.13 47.01 6.07
N ALA A 574 -21.30 47.50 5.65
CA ALA A 574 -22.60 47.00 6.08
C ALA A 574 -23.60 46.99 4.93
N LEU A 575 -24.52 46.02 4.92
CA LEU A 575 -25.63 45.92 3.98
C LEU A 575 -26.92 45.68 4.76
N LEU A 576 -27.85 46.62 4.66
CA LEU A 576 -29.19 46.52 5.21
C LEU A 576 -30.13 45.98 4.14
N LEU A 577 -30.71 44.80 4.35
CA LEU A 577 -31.73 44.24 3.46
C LEU A 577 -33.12 44.59 3.99
N LEU A 578 -33.98 45.11 3.11
CA LEU A 578 -35.34 45.51 3.42
C LEU A 578 -36.33 44.38 3.12
N GLU A 579 -37.38 44.28 3.93
CA GLU A 579 -38.47 43.33 3.68
C GLU A 579 -39.19 43.72 2.38
N ASN A 580 -39.23 42.81 1.41
CA ASN A 580 -39.92 43.07 0.15
C ASN A 580 -40.49 41.79 -0.46
N GLU A 581 -41.43 41.94 -1.41
CA GLU A 581 -41.90 40.80 -2.21
C GLU A 581 -40.73 40.19 -2.99
N SER A 582 -40.67 38.85 -2.98
CA SER A 582 -39.63 38.09 -3.67
C SER A 582 -39.48 38.43 -5.14
N ARG A 583 -38.24 38.78 -5.51
CA ARG A 583 -37.82 39.16 -6.86
C ARG A 583 -36.67 38.31 -7.40
N GLY A 584 -36.15 37.43 -6.55
CA GLY A 584 -35.23 36.36 -6.89
C GLY A 584 -35.90 35.00 -6.80
N VAL A 585 -35.61 34.14 -7.77
CA VAL A 585 -35.98 32.72 -7.73
C VAL A 585 -34.73 31.88 -7.90
N GLU A 586 -34.51 30.98 -6.95
CA GLU A 586 -33.57 29.86 -7.07
C GLU A 586 -34.35 28.57 -7.31
N PHE A 587 -33.93 27.81 -8.32
CA PHE A 587 -34.47 26.50 -8.62
C PHE A 587 -33.58 25.44 -8.00
N VAL A 588 -34.14 24.67 -7.08
CA VAL A 588 -33.44 23.58 -6.40
C VAL A 588 -33.91 22.23 -6.93
N ASP A 589 -32.99 21.26 -7.00
CA ASP A 589 -33.30 19.88 -7.37
C ASP A 589 -33.81 19.05 -6.19
N GLY A 590 -33.95 17.72 -6.40
CA GLY A 590 -34.49 16.80 -5.40
C GLY A 590 -33.67 16.71 -4.11
N ASP A 591 -32.39 17.09 -4.17
CA ASP A 591 -31.45 17.07 -3.06
C ASP A 591 -31.23 18.50 -2.49
N GLY A 592 -31.95 19.50 -3.00
CA GLY A 592 -31.91 20.89 -2.50
C GLY A 592 -30.80 21.75 -3.11
N GLN A 593 -30.07 21.26 -4.12
CA GLN A 593 -28.90 21.95 -4.67
C GLN A 593 -29.30 23.06 -5.66
N ALA A 594 -28.72 24.25 -5.47
CA ALA A 594 -29.01 25.45 -6.26
C ALA A 594 -27.96 25.74 -7.36
N LEU A 595 -26.75 25.19 -7.22
CA LEU A 595 -25.66 25.34 -8.17
C LEU A 595 -25.53 24.10 -9.04
N ASP A 596 -25.42 24.31 -10.34
CA ASP A 596 -25.05 23.33 -11.36
C ASP A 596 -23.54 23.39 -11.57
N VAL A 597 -22.85 22.25 -11.53
CA VAL A 597 -21.40 22.18 -11.81
C VAL A 597 -21.15 21.34 -13.05
N LYS A 598 -20.71 21.99 -14.13
CA LYS A 598 -20.30 21.30 -15.36
C LYS A 598 -18.80 21.26 -15.47
N ALA A 599 -18.24 20.09 -15.76
CA ALA A 599 -16.82 19.94 -16.01
C ALA A 599 -16.52 19.87 -17.51
N ALA A 600 -15.53 20.63 -17.95
CA ALA A 600 -14.93 20.51 -19.27
C ALA A 600 -13.42 20.26 -19.14
N PRO A 601 -12.82 19.38 -19.96
CA PRO A 601 -11.37 19.26 -20.05
C PRO A 601 -10.74 20.61 -20.39
N GLY A 602 -9.60 20.95 -19.77
CA GLY A 602 -8.95 22.25 -19.94
C GLY A 602 -8.58 22.57 -21.41
N GLU A 603 -8.32 21.56 -22.23
CA GLU A 603 -8.07 21.67 -23.67
C GLU A 603 -9.27 22.12 -24.50
N GLU A 604 -10.50 21.98 -23.98
CA GLU A 604 -11.73 22.45 -24.63
C GLU A 604 -12.08 23.89 -24.21
N THR A 605 -11.28 24.48 -23.32
CA THR A 605 -11.54 25.81 -22.75
C THR A 605 -10.88 26.90 -23.59
N ALA A 606 -11.58 28.02 -23.77
CA ALA A 606 -11.10 29.14 -24.58
C ALA A 606 -10.02 30.01 -23.88
N VAL A 607 -9.56 29.62 -22.68
CA VAL A 607 -8.77 30.48 -21.78
C VAL A 607 -7.27 30.15 -21.82
N LEU A 608 -6.89 28.95 -22.27
CA LEU A 608 -5.49 28.51 -22.26
C LEU A 608 -5.01 28.19 -23.67
N ASP A 609 -4.05 28.98 -24.17
CA ASP A 609 -3.39 28.71 -25.45
C ASP A 609 -2.61 27.39 -25.39
N MET A 610 -2.78 26.54 -26.41
CA MET A 610 -1.98 25.33 -26.55
C MET A 610 -0.57 25.68 -27.03
N SER A 611 0.45 25.21 -26.29
CA SER A 611 1.82 25.18 -26.82
C SER A 611 1.88 24.31 -28.08
N ASN A 612 2.70 24.72 -29.06
CA ASN A 612 2.97 23.93 -30.27
C ASN A 612 3.95 22.77 -30.03
N GLU A 613 4.41 22.59 -28.79
CA GLU A 613 5.28 21.49 -28.39
C GLU A 613 4.48 20.18 -28.21
N PRO A 614 5.09 19.01 -28.45
CA PRO A 614 4.46 17.73 -28.14
C PRO A 614 4.04 17.69 -26.67
N LEU A 615 2.81 17.23 -26.38
CA LEU A 615 2.26 17.16 -25.01
C LEU A 615 3.24 16.55 -24.02
N GLU A 616 3.91 15.46 -24.41
CA GLU A 616 4.90 14.71 -23.62
C GLU A 616 6.11 15.55 -23.15
N SER A 617 6.36 16.70 -23.77
CA SER A 617 7.45 17.62 -23.43
C SER A 617 7.05 18.79 -22.54
N ILE A 618 5.74 18.99 -22.31
CA ILE A 618 5.22 20.10 -21.50
C ILE A 618 5.18 19.71 -20.02
N PRO A 619 5.82 20.47 -19.10
CA PRO A 619 5.79 20.22 -17.65
C PRO A 619 4.37 20.16 -17.06
N TYR A 620 4.20 19.37 -15.99
CA TYR A 620 2.93 18.97 -15.33
C TYR A 620 2.04 20.08 -14.75
N LYS A 621 2.23 21.34 -15.12
CA LYS A 621 1.37 22.47 -14.68
C LYS A 621 1.11 23.47 -15.80
N GLN A 622 1.55 23.18 -17.01
CA GLN A 622 1.60 24.15 -18.10
C GLN A 622 0.75 23.72 -19.30
N ALA A 623 0.26 22.47 -19.33
CA ALA A 623 -0.63 22.03 -20.40
C ALA A 623 -2.10 22.23 -19.99
N PRO A 624 -2.98 22.69 -20.90
CA PRO A 624 -4.42 22.73 -20.66
C PRO A 624 -5.00 21.37 -20.24
N HIS A 625 -4.45 20.27 -20.76
CA HIS A 625 -4.83 18.89 -20.45
C HIS A 625 -4.58 18.48 -18.99
N ASP A 626 -3.83 19.27 -18.22
CA ASP A 626 -3.55 19.01 -16.81
C ASP A 626 -4.65 19.59 -15.89
N TYR A 627 -5.64 20.29 -16.44
CA TYR A 627 -6.69 20.98 -15.69
C TYR A 627 -8.08 20.59 -16.17
N VAL A 628 -9.07 20.82 -15.32
CA VAL A 628 -10.49 20.72 -15.62
C VAL A 628 -11.11 22.08 -15.33
N GLU A 629 -11.85 22.66 -16.28
CA GLU A 629 -12.70 23.81 -15.99
C GLU A 629 -13.99 23.32 -15.37
N LEU A 630 -14.25 23.74 -14.13
CA LEU A 630 -15.57 23.61 -13.52
C LEU A 630 -16.33 24.91 -13.77
N ASP A 631 -17.33 24.86 -14.65
CA ASP A 631 -18.28 25.93 -14.91
C ASP A 631 -19.43 25.85 -13.90
N ILE A 632 -19.46 26.80 -12.98
CA ILE A 632 -20.42 26.82 -11.87
C ILE A 632 -21.53 27.81 -12.20
N ARG A 633 -22.76 27.30 -12.27
CA ARG A 633 -23.93 28.06 -12.70
C ARG A 633 -25.00 28.07 -11.63
N LEU A 634 -25.53 29.25 -11.34
CA LEU A 634 -26.71 29.43 -10.52
C LEU A 634 -27.95 29.09 -11.34
N ARG A 635 -28.74 28.13 -10.86
CA ARG A 635 -30.05 27.81 -11.45
C ARG A 635 -31.09 28.78 -10.91
N GLY A 636 -31.08 30.01 -11.40
CA GLY A 636 -31.97 31.04 -10.88
C GLY A 636 -31.74 32.40 -11.51
N PHE A 637 -32.49 33.38 -11.03
CA PHE A 637 -32.25 34.78 -11.37
C PHE A 637 -32.69 35.67 -10.22
N ILE A 638 -32.07 36.84 -10.13
CA ILE A 638 -32.52 37.94 -9.28
C ILE A 638 -32.69 39.15 -10.18
N GLN A 639 -33.84 39.81 -10.09
CA GLN A 639 -34.06 41.06 -10.82
C GLN A 639 -35.01 41.95 -10.04
N SER A 640 -34.51 43.07 -9.55
CA SER A 640 -35.32 44.06 -8.86
C SER A 640 -35.44 45.38 -9.62
N LYS A 641 -36.46 46.16 -9.25
CA LYS A 641 -36.74 47.51 -9.77
C LYS A 641 -37.12 48.51 -8.68
N GLU A 642 -37.41 48.04 -7.47
CA GLU A 642 -37.66 48.88 -6.30
C GLU A 642 -36.57 48.60 -5.28
N LEU A 643 -36.41 49.51 -4.34
CA LEU A 643 -35.34 49.49 -3.37
C LEU A 643 -35.38 48.21 -2.51
N ASP A 644 -34.30 47.44 -2.54
CA ASP A 644 -34.15 46.17 -1.81
C ASP A 644 -33.25 46.31 -0.58
N GLY A 645 -32.44 47.36 -0.52
CA GLY A 645 -31.47 47.52 0.55
C GLY A 645 -30.69 48.83 0.50
N VAL A 646 -29.94 49.06 1.57
CA VAL A 646 -28.99 50.18 1.70
C VAL A 646 -27.61 49.60 1.93
N LEU A 647 -26.66 50.01 1.11
CA LEU A 647 -25.28 49.54 1.16
C LEU A 647 -24.39 50.66 1.68
N PHE A 648 -23.59 50.35 2.70
CA PHE A 648 -22.71 51.31 3.35
C PHE A 648 -21.24 50.98 3.09
N HIS A 649 -20.48 52.01 2.70
CA HIS A 649 -19.03 51.97 2.59
C HIS A 649 -18.40 52.92 3.60
N LEU A 650 -17.40 52.44 4.33
CA LEU A 650 -16.53 53.29 5.13
C LEU A 650 -15.44 53.88 4.24
N ASP A 651 -15.26 55.20 4.25
CA ASP A 651 -14.23 55.85 3.43
C ASP A 651 -12.82 55.42 3.89
N PRO A 652 -11.93 55.03 2.96
CA PRO A 652 -10.61 54.49 3.29
C PRO A 652 -9.64 55.48 3.95
N GLU A 653 -9.99 56.78 4.01
CA GLU A 653 -9.24 57.80 4.74
C GLU A 653 -9.67 57.93 6.22
N ALA A 654 -10.71 57.22 6.65
CA ALA A 654 -11.28 57.24 8.01
C ALA A 654 -10.58 56.30 9.01
N HIS A 655 -9.30 56.00 8.82
CA HIS A 655 -8.56 55.01 9.63
C HIS A 655 -7.99 55.52 10.97
N ASP A 656 -8.40 56.68 11.46
CA ASP A 656 -8.04 57.16 12.81
C ASP A 656 -9.07 56.76 13.88
#